data_AF-A0A1L7U7F2-F1
#
_entry.id   AF-A0A1L7U7F2-F1
#
_cell.length_a   1.000
_cell.length_b   1.000
_cell.length_c   1.000
_cell.angle_alpha   90.00
_cell.angle_beta   90.00
_cell.angle_gamma   90.00
#
_symmetry.space_group_name_H-M   'P 1'
#
loop_
_entity.id
_entity.type
_entity.pdbx_description
1 polymer ?
#
loop_
_entity_poly.entity_id
_entity_poly.type
_entity_poly.pdbx_seq_one_letter_code
_entity_poly.pdbx_strand_id
1 'polypeptide(L)'
;MRSSAFLWPLASSLGSLAEAVPLNSPSVKFISPSKVSRGSAQNVVVEYSGDVDGHLTLSYGACGDETTVSESMHHIGSTHVGQHPLAKRHLDHQNKRPTRFVWLTSDDISGGCLSAFLDGELVGQSEKLDVVKRFARRSAKKKSFADVAGDDSLWFDGVAYLKQKQPDDVFVAATKNKTFGILGGGMSGLLSSLILDSVGIHNWKILESSERIGGRVRTVYLNGTAPEDGQYHELGPMRFPYELTDSETNETFPFMDQRMIFQLADVLNGMNAGNKSLQVEFWDWIQSSPNTPVDTPFRRPDGSWPTKAEVASDPAYKNPAVYHNATAAEEAIEALDDFKGLTPERIRMSATNIFKAYKQAKEDGAFDYSEVSYLRDVIKTDLNTTDEVTPSHIYWPMWEYETIYFLASKWVTIKGGLSRLPAAFEPHIKDRVQYNAKVNGLHYNENKTLSVSWKPTGSEPFSTPNNVDNFDYVLNSVPLNLMKFWKMPRYSSLLKRAIDRTLFANACKVAVQFKTRFWERLDRPIFGGCTRITSPQLGQVCYPSWHINSTGPGTMMASYLSDYEATVACAMSEEEHLAYIKNALIELHGDVVEENWVGTYKRHCWEKDEHHAGAFTMQIFAQQHLYLPAFYQTEFNTVFIGEAATFTHTWIFSALESAVRGSVQLLLDLGLVDEAKQVTQTWMARWIDV
;
A
#
# COMPACT_ATOMS: atom_id res chain seq x y z
N MET A 1 -23.99 -51.97 78.99
CA MET A 1 -24.60 -50.73 78.46
C MET A 1 -24.73 -50.88 76.94
N ARG A 2 -25.96 -50.75 76.42
CA ARG A 2 -26.41 -50.44 75.03
C ARG A 2 -25.68 -51.13 73.86
N SER A 3 -26.30 -52.11 73.18
CA SER A 3 -27.16 -51.96 71.97
C SER A 3 -26.53 -51.17 70.82
N SER A 4 -26.24 -51.81 69.69
CA SER A 4 -27.16 -51.88 68.52
C SER A 4 -26.49 -52.56 67.31
N ALA A 5 -27.27 -53.42 66.64
CA ALA A 5 -26.96 -54.17 65.42
C ALA A 5 -27.00 -53.28 64.15
N PHE A 6 -26.44 -53.76 63.03
CA PHE A 6 -27.14 -53.89 61.73
C PHE A 6 -26.29 -54.68 60.70
N LEU A 7 -26.99 -55.46 59.86
CA LEU A 7 -26.51 -56.45 58.88
C LEU A 7 -26.37 -55.88 57.44
N TRP A 8 -25.37 -56.39 56.70
CA TRP A 8 -25.31 -56.81 55.26
C TRP A 8 -25.50 -55.74 54.13
N PRO A 9 -25.11 -55.98 52.84
CA PRO A 9 -24.56 -57.19 52.17
C PRO A 9 -23.32 -56.98 51.24
N LEU A 10 -22.84 -58.09 50.65
CA LEU A 10 -21.89 -58.17 49.52
C LEU A 10 -22.36 -57.42 48.27
N ALA A 11 -21.42 -56.81 47.53
CA ALA A 11 -21.61 -56.43 46.14
C ALA A 11 -20.36 -56.71 45.29
N SER A 12 -20.63 -57.37 44.17
CA SER A 12 -19.83 -57.74 43.00
C SER A 12 -18.85 -56.68 42.47
N SER A 13 -17.59 -57.06 42.29
CA SER A 13 -16.63 -56.35 41.44
C SER A 13 -16.79 -56.80 39.98
N LEU A 14 -17.46 -56.00 39.16
CA LEU A 14 -17.42 -56.08 37.71
C LEU A 14 -16.08 -55.49 37.23
N GLY A 15 -15.28 -56.30 36.53
CA GLY A 15 -14.06 -55.85 35.89
C GLY A 15 -14.39 -54.88 34.76
N SER A 16 -13.85 -53.66 34.81
CA SER A 16 -13.71 -52.83 33.63
C SER A 16 -12.59 -53.43 32.78
N LEU A 17 -12.95 -54.11 31.70
CA LEU A 17 -12.04 -54.30 30.58
C LEU A 17 -11.77 -52.90 30.02
N ALA A 18 -10.63 -52.32 30.41
CA ALA A 18 -10.01 -51.28 29.62
C ALA A 18 -9.52 -51.96 28.34
N GLU A 19 -10.25 -51.78 27.24
CA GLU A 19 -9.73 -52.12 25.92
C GLU A 19 -8.42 -51.35 25.72
N ALA A 20 -7.32 -52.08 25.69
CA ALA A 20 -6.04 -51.53 25.31
C ALA A 20 -6.11 -51.22 23.81
N VAL A 21 -6.31 -49.93 23.47
CA VAL A 21 -6.19 -49.44 22.10
C VAL A 21 -4.77 -49.80 21.62
N PRO A 22 -4.61 -50.46 20.45
CA PRO A 22 -3.30 -50.75 19.91
C PRO A 22 -2.48 -49.46 19.81
N LEU A 23 -1.22 -49.51 20.25
CA LEU A 23 -0.26 -48.38 20.23
C LEU A 23 -0.02 -47.76 18.83
N ASN A 24 -0.67 -48.27 17.78
CA ASN A 24 -0.45 -47.91 16.37
C ASN A 24 -1.74 -47.61 15.59
N SER A 25 -2.91 -47.52 16.22
CA SER A 25 -4.14 -47.15 15.50
C SER A 25 -4.01 -45.74 14.89
N PRO A 26 -4.39 -45.54 13.62
CA PRO A 26 -4.34 -44.23 12.98
C PRO A 26 -5.28 -43.28 13.72
N SER A 27 -4.78 -42.11 14.14
CA SER A 27 -5.61 -41.08 14.75
C SER A 27 -5.21 -39.68 14.32
N VAL A 28 -6.22 -38.80 14.27
CA VAL A 28 -6.10 -37.40 13.90
C VAL A 28 -6.63 -36.55 15.05
N LYS A 29 -5.76 -35.74 15.65
CA LYS A 29 -6.14 -34.83 16.74
C LYS A 29 -6.28 -33.41 16.21
N PHE A 30 -7.41 -32.77 16.44
CA PHE A 30 -7.60 -31.35 16.14
C PHE A 30 -6.94 -30.47 17.20
N ILE A 31 -6.06 -29.57 16.77
CA ILE A 31 -5.34 -28.61 17.62
C ILE A 31 -6.03 -27.24 17.60
N SER A 32 -6.53 -26.83 16.43
CA SER A 32 -7.27 -25.58 16.25
C SER A 32 -8.22 -25.70 15.04
N PRO A 33 -9.24 -24.82 14.93
CA PRO A 33 -9.60 -23.76 15.86
C PRO A 33 -10.44 -24.28 17.04
N SER A 34 -10.39 -23.60 18.19
CA SER A 34 -11.35 -23.80 19.30
C SER A 34 -12.58 -22.88 19.20
N LYS A 35 -12.47 -21.81 18.41
CA LYS A 35 -13.54 -20.82 18.15
C LYS A 35 -13.62 -20.56 16.66
N VAL A 36 -14.85 -20.49 16.15
CA VAL A 36 -15.13 -20.23 14.73
C VAL A 36 -16.08 -19.05 14.58
N SER A 37 -15.80 -18.22 13.57
CA SER A 37 -16.68 -17.14 13.14
C SER A 37 -17.49 -17.57 11.92
N ARG A 38 -18.73 -17.09 11.84
CA ARG A 38 -19.63 -17.29 10.69
C ARG A 38 -19.12 -16.55 9.46
N GLY A 39 -19.33 -17.12 8.28
CA GLY A 39 -18.99 -16.48 7.01
C GLY A 39 -17.50 -16.16 6.85
N SER A 40 -16.62 -16.97 7.45
CA SER A 40 -15.20 -16.67 7.54
C SER A 40 -14.26 -17.77 7.06
N ALA A 41 -13.01 -17.42 6.73
CA ALA A 41 -11.95 -18.40 6.51
C ALA A 41 -11.10 -18.57 7.76
N GLN A 42 -10.63 -19.79 8.00
CA GLN A 42 -9.72 -20.11 9.11
C GLN A 42 -8.93 -21.37 8.81
N ASN A 43 -7.79 -21.54 9.48
CA ASN A 43 -7.06 -22.79 9.41
C ASN A 43 -7.57 -23.81 10.42
N VAL A 44 -7.74 -25.05 9.96
CA VAL A 44 -7.92 -26.24 10.80
C VAL A 44 -6.55 -26.93 10.92
N VAL A 45 -6.04 -27.03 12.14
CA VAL A 45 -4.73 -27.61 12.42
C VAL A 45 -4.91 -28.97 13.07
N VAL A 46 -4.20 -29.97 12.55
CA VAL A 46 -4.25 -31.34 13.05
C VAL A 46 -2.87 -31.92 13.34
N GLU A 47 -2.83 -32.83 14.30
CA GLU A 47 -1.69 -33.71 14.59
C GLU A 47 -2.05 -35.15 14.23
N TYR A 48 -1.10 -35.86 13.63
CA TYR A 48 -1.25 -37.26 13.26
C TYR A 48 -0.54 -38.16 14.27
N SER A 49 -1.19 -39.23 14.69
CA SER A 49 -0.58 -40.33 15.44
C SER A 49 -0.85 -41.66 14.74
N GLY A 50 0.07 -42.62 14.85
CA GLY A 50 -0.03 -43.89 14.14
C GLY A 50 0.14 -43.77 12.62
N ASP A 51 -0.30 -44.81 11.89
CA ASP A 51 -0.12 -44.90 10.45
C ASP A 51 -1.34 -44.39 9.65
N VAL A 52 -1.54 -43.07 9.67
CA VAL A 52 -2.59 -42.42 8.86
C VAL A 52 -2.18 -42.43 7.37
N ASP A 53 -2.69 -43.40 6.62
CA ASP A 53 -2.42 -43.61 5.19
C ASP A 53 -3.73 -43.96 4.47
N GLY A 54 -4.10 -43.20 3.44
CA GLY A 54 -5.37 -43.36 2.74
C GLY A 54 -6.05 -42.04 2.37
N HIS A 55 -7.36 -42.10 2.14
CA HIS A 55 -8.20 -40.95 1.81
C HIS A 55 -8.71 -40.29 3.10
N LEU A 56 -8.15 -39.13 3.44
CA LEU A 56 -8.52 -38.33 4.59
C LEU A 56 -9.60 -37.31 4.22
N THR A 57 -10.73 -37.34 4.90
CA THR A 57 -11.82 -36.37 4.79
C THR A 57 -11.99 -35.60 6.09
N LEU A 58 -12.04 -34.27 6.00
CA LEU A 58 -12.41 -33.42 7.13
C LEU A 58 -13.82 -32.89 6.94
N SER A 59 -14.64 -32.97 7.99
CA SER A 59 -16.00 -32.47 7.98
C SER A 59 -16.37 -31.78 9.29
N TYR A 60 -17.48 -31.05 9.27
CA TYR A 60 -18.08 -30.41 10.42
C TYR A 60 -19.54 -30.82 10.56
N GLY A 61 -19.97 -31.18 11.76
CA GLY A 61 -21.32 -31.67 12.01
C GLY A 61 -21.65 -31.88 13.49
N ALA A 62 -22.59 -32.79 13.76
CA ALA A 62 -22.90 -33.19 15.13
C ALA A 62 -21.69 -33.83 15.83
N CYS A 63 -21.66 -33.76 17.16
CA CYS A 63 -20.64 -34.42 17.98
C CYS A 63 -21.16 -35.80 18.40
N GLY A 64 -20.32 -36.84 18.32
CA GLY A 64 -20.68 -38.22 18.69
C GLY A 64 -20.01 -39.30 17.85
N ASP A 65 -20.01 -40.54 18.37
CA ASP A 65 -19.29 -41.69 17.80
C ASP A 65 -19.98 -42.31 16.57
N GLU A 66 -21.28 -42.06 16.36
CA GLU A 66 -22.04 -42.55 15.19
C GLU A 66 -21.98 -41.60 13.98
N THR A 67 -21.12 -40.58 14.01
CA THR A 67 -21.07 -39.57 12.94
C THR A 67 -20.52 -40.19 11.66
N THR A 68 -21.31 -40.24 10.58
CA THR A 68 -20.83 -40.66 9.25
C THR A 68 -20.49 -39.46 8.36
N VAL A 69 -19.66 -39.66 7.33
CA VAL A 69 -19.36 -38.60 6.34
C VAL A 69 -20.64 -38.05 5.69
N SER A 70 -21.63 -38.91 5.43
CA SER A 70 -22.93 -38.56 4.85
C SER A 70 -23.82 -37.69 5.73
N GLU A 71 -23.61 -37.72 7.05
CA GLU A 71 -24.37 -36.92 8.02
C GLU A 71 -23.67 -35.61 8.39
N SER A 72 -22.54 -35.31 7.73
CA SER A 72 -21.84 -34.05 7.94
C SER A 72 -22.69 -32.86 7.47
N MET A 73 -22.77 -31.83 8.32
CA MET A 73 -23.45 -30.58 7.98
C MET A 73 -22.64 -29.77 6.96
N HIS A 74 -21.32 -29.89 7.00
CA HIS A 74 -20.42 -29.16 6.12
C HIS A 74 -19.20 -30.02 5.80
N HIS A 75 -19.00 -30.29 4.52
CA HIS A 75 -17.76 -30.87 4.01
C HIS A 75 -16.66 -29.81 3.99
N ILE A 76 -15.57 -30.00 4.72
CA ILE A 76 -14.45 -29.03 4.75
C ILE A 76 -13.52 -29.30 3.56
N GLY A 77 -13.20 -30.57 3.32
CA GLY A 77 -12.42 -31.00 2.16
C GLY A 77 -11.84 -32.39 2.36
N SER A 78 -11.24 -32.92 1.30
CA SER A 78 -10.63 -34.26 1.30
C SER A 78 -9.28 -34.29 0.60
N THR A 79 -8.40 -35.19 1.02
CA THR A 79 -7.12 -35.40 0.36
C THR A 79 -6.53 -36.78 0.66
N HIS A 80 -5.57 -37.23 -0.15
CA HIS A 80 -4.84 -38.47 0.14
C HIS A 80 -3.57 -38.16 0.95
N VAL A 81 -3.31 -38.93 2.00
CA VAL A 81 -2.15 -38.78 2.90
C VAL A 81 -1.40 -40.09 3.05
N GLY A 82 -0.15 -40.05 3.51
CA GLY A 82 0.67 -41.26 3.73
C GLY A 82 1.39 -41.76 2.48
N GLN A 83 1.43 -43.07 2.26
CA GLN A 83 2.11 -43.69 1.12
C GLN A 83 1.23 -43.79 -0.13
N HIS A 84 -0.05 -43.44 -0.04
CA HIS A 84 -0.96 -43.45 -1.19
C HIS A 84 -0.36 -42.73 -2.44
N PRO A 85 -0.49 -43.28 -3.67
CA PRO A 85 0.10 -42.68 -4.87
C PRO A 85 -0.33 -41.23 -5.14
N LEU A 86 -1.57 -40.88 -4.80
CA LEU A 86 -2.10 -39.52 -4.94
C LEU A 86 -1.63 -38.56 -3.84
N ALA A 87 -1.04 -39.05 -2.74
CA ALA A 87 -0.44 -38.20 -1.71
C ALA A 87 0.85 -37.49 -2.20
N LYS A 88 1.35 -37.82 -3.41
CA LYS A 88 2.48 -37.12 -4.06
C LYS A 88 2.26 -35.61 -4.24
N ARG A 89 1.02 -35.11 -4.18
CA ARG A 89 0.76 -33.66 -4.16
C ARG A 89 1.27 -32.96 -2.89
N HIS A 90 1.56 -33.72 -1.82
CA HIS A 90 1.98 -33.22 -0.50
C HIS A 90 3.44 -33.57 -0.18
N LEU A 91 4.31 -33.67 -1.19
CA LEU A 91 5.72 -34.04 -0.99
C LEU A 91 6.48 -33.10 -0.04
N ASP A 92 6.03 -31.85 0.06
CA ASP A 92 6.65 -30.86 0.94
C ASP A 92 6.26 -31.07 2.43
N HIS A 93 5.24 -31.89 2.72
CA HIS A 93 4.81 -32.21 4.07
C HIS A 93 5.48 -33.49 4.59
N GLN A 94 5.82 -33.51 5.89
CA GLN A 94 6.38 -34.69 6.53
C GLN A 94 5.45 -35.90 6.34
N ASN A 95 6.01 -37.01 5.83
CA ASN A 95 5.27 -38.23 5.50
C ASN A 95 4.07 -38.02 4.55
N LYS A 96 4.05 -36.93 3.77
CA LYS A 96 2.92 -36.52 2.91
C LYS A 96 1.60 -36.37 3.69
N ARG A 97 1.70 -35.90 4.95
CA ARG A 97 0.58 -35.68 5.88
C ARG A 97 0.47 -34.19 6.20
N PRO A 98 -0.37 -33.42 5.49
CA PRO A 98 -0.51 -32.00 5.74
C PRO A 98 -1.17 -31.71 7.08
N THR A 99 -0.59 -30.83 7.89
CA THR A 99 -1.09 -30.56 9.24
C THR A 99 -2.04 -29.37 9.32
N ARG A 100 -2.22 -28.63 8.22
CA ARG A 100 -3.00 -27.39 8.17
C ARG A 100 -3.91 -27.39 6.96
N PHE A 101 -5.19 -27.13 7.21
CA PHE A 101 -6.25 -27.11 6.20
C PHE A 101 -6.97 -25.78 6.23
N VAL A 102 -7.62 -25.40 5.13
CA VAL A 102 -8.43 -24.20 5.02
C VAL A 102 -9.90 -24.58 5.12
N TRP A 103 -10.62 -23.88 6.00
CA TRP A 103 -12.06 -24.02 6.13
C TRP A 103 -12.75 -22.68 5.91
N LEU A 104 -13.60 -22.63 4.88
CA LEU A 104 -14.54 -21.53 4.63
C LEU A 104 -15.86 -21.86 5.33
N THR A 105 -16.19 -21.13 6.37
CA THR A 105 -17.41 -21.36 7.15
C THR A 105 -18.59 -20.67 6.49
N SER A 106 -19.75 -21.33 6.52
CA SER A 106 -21.01 -20.74 6.07
C SER A 106 -21.61 -19.83 7.16
N ASP A 107 -22.56 -18.97 6.79
CA ASP A 107 -23.24 -18.05 7.70
C ASP A 107 -24.22 -18.74 8.65
N ASP A 108 -24.70 -19.91 8.27
CA ASP A 108 -25.68 -20.72 8.99
C ASP A 108 -25.06 -21.69 10.01
N ILE A 109 -23.72 -21.74 10.10
CA ILE A 109 -23.03 -22.62 11.04
C ILE A 109 -23.49 -22.40 12.50
N SER A 110 -23.71 -23.50 13.20
CA SER A 110 -24.14 -23.58 14.60
C SER A 110 -23.34 -24.65 15.33
N GLY A 111 -23.36 -24.68 16.67
CA GLY A 111 -22.40 -25.47 17.46
C GLY A 111 -22.35 -26.96 17.11
N GLY A 112 -21.15 -27.46 16.83
CA GLY A 112 -20.84 -28.81 16.34
C GLY A 112 -19.36 -29.15 16.48
N CYS A 113 -18.93 -30.29 15.96
CA CYS A 113 -17.56 -30.79 16.07
C CYS A 113 -16.91 -30.95 14.68
N LEU A 114 -15.59 -30.78 14.62
CA LEU A 114 -14.79 -31.22 13.48
C LEU A 114 -14.59 -32.73 13.59
N SER A 115 -14.73 -33.43 12.47
CA SER A 115 -14.51 -34.87 12.38
C SER A 115 -13.54 -35.18 11.25
N ALA A 116 -12.63 -36.13 11.48
CA ALA A 116 -11.65 -36.62 10.53
C ALA A 116 -11.94 -38.09 10.23
N PHE A 117 -12.07 -38.41 8.94
CA PHE A 117 -12.36 -39.76 8.46
C PHE A 117 -11.23 -40.27 7.58
N LEU A 118 -10.76 -41.48 7.82
CA LEU A 118 -9.79 -42.17 6.97
C LEU A 118 -10.50 -43.32 6.26
N ASP A 119 -10.57 -43.26 4.92
CA ASP A 119 -11.27 -44.23 4.08
C ASP A 119 -12.74 -44.47 4.50
N GLY A 120 -13.36 -43.45 5.11
CA GLY A 120 -14.74 -43.48 5.60
C GLY A 120 -14.90 -43.77 7.09
N GLU A 121 -13.85 -44.24 7.77
CA GLU A 121 -13.85 -44.57 9.19
C GLU A 121 -13.45 -43.37 10.05
N LEU A 122 -14.14 -43.12 11.17
CA LEU A 122 -13.85 -42.00 12.06
C LEU A 122 -12.52 -42.23 12.79
N VAL A 123 -11.53 -41.35 12.56
CA VAL A 123 -10.18 -41.42 13.17
C VAL A 123 -9.85 -40.24 14.08
N GLY A 124 -10.78 -39.30 14.24
CA GLY A 124 -10.59 -38.14 15.09
C GLY A 124 -11.82 -37.24 15.16
N GLN A 125 -12.09 -36.66 16.34
CA GLN A 125 -13.14 -35.66 16.53
C GLN A 125 -12.63 -34.56 17.48
N SER A 126 -12.98 -33.30 17.19
CA SER A 126 -12.65 -32.18 18.07
C SER A 126 -13.63 -32.07 19.24
N GLU A 127 -13.27 -31.25 20.23
CA GLU A 127 -14.29 -30.72 21.14
C GLU A 127 -15.32 -29.88 20.37
N LYS A 128 -16.49 -29.67 20.98
CA LYS A 128 -17.53 -28.84 20.39
C LYS A 128 -17.02 -27.42 20.20
N LEU A 129 -17.07 -26.94 18.96
CA LEU A 129 -16.61 -25.61 18.61
C LEU A 129 -17.56 -24.53 19.12
N ASP A 130 -16.97 -23.51 19.73
CA ASP A 130 -17.66 -22.27 20.06
C ASP A 130 -17.89 -21.46 18.77
N VAL A 131 -19.12 -21.51 18.26
CA VAL A 131 -19.53 -20.67 17.13
C VAL A 131 -19.88 -19.29 17.64
N VAL A 132 -18.98 -18.34 17.40
CA VAL A 132 -19.20 -16.95 17.77
C VAL A 132 -20.18 -16.36 16.75
N LYS A 133 -21.40 -16.04 17.20
CA LYS A 133 -22.31 -15.20 16.42
C LYS A 133 -21.57 -13.91 16.08
N ARG A 134 -21.63 -13.47 14.83
CA ARG A 134 -21.17 -12.16 14.33
C ARG A 134 -22.00 -11.08 15.04
N PHE A 135 -21.77 -10.87 16.33
CA PHE A 135 -22.39 -9.80 17.08
C PHE A 135 -21.73 -8.53 16.57
N ALA A 136 -22.49 -7.71 15.86
CA ALA A 136 -22.37 -6.27 15.95
C ALA A 136 -22.32 -5.93 17.44
N ARG A 137 -21.13 -5.90 18.04
CA ARG A 137 -20.98 -5.61 19.46
C ARG A 137 -21.65 -4.25 19.66
N ARG A 138 -22.65 -4.20 20.56
CA ARG A 138 -23.34 -3.00 21.05
C ARG A 138 -22.41 -1.99 21.76
N SER A 139 -21.09 -2.08 21.55
CA SER A 139 -20.14 -1.02 21.82
C SER A 139 -19.70 -0.50 20.47
N ALA A 140 -20.00 0.76 20.17
CA ALA A 140 -19.63 1.48 18.95
C ALA A 140 -18.11 1.70 18.80
N LYS A 141 -17.27 0.73 19.18
CA LYS A 141 -15.82 0.76 19.02
C LYS A 141 -15.36 -0.58 18.43
N LYS A 142 -14.95 -0.51 17.16
CA LYS A 142 -14.22 -1.53 16.37
C LYS A 142 -15.06 -2.64 15.72
N LYS A 143 -15.61 -2.37 14.53
CA LYS A 143 -15.68 -3.42 13.49
C LYS A 143 -14.28 -3.47 12.87
N SER A 144 -13.54 -4.55 13.07
CA SER A 144 -12.13 -4.59 12.69
C SER A 144 -11.94 -5.17 11.30
N PHE A 145 -11.05 -4.55 10.51
CA PHE A 145 -10.44 -5.12 9.30
C PHE A 145 -9.86 -6.55 9.49
N ALA A 146 -9.70 -7.02 10.74
CA ALA A 146 -9.08 -8.29 11.11
C ALA A 146 -9.67 -9.52 10.41
N ASP A 147 -10.93 -9.45 9.99
CA ASP A 147 -11.57 -10.50 9.23
C ASP A 147 -11.23 -10.31 7.75
N VAL A 148 -9.97 -10.57 7.41
CA VAL A 148 -9.45 -10.75 6.02
C VAL A 148 -10.36 -11.66 5.20
N ALA A 149 -11.11 -12.48 5.89
CA ALA A 149 -11.93 -13.52 5.37
C ALA A 149 -13.39 -13.27 5.78
N GLY A 150 -13.98 -12.13 5.42
CA GLY A 150 -15.41 -11.86 5.60
C GLY A 150 -15.93 -11.03 4.44
N ASP A 151 -17.17 -11.29 4.05
CA ASP A 151 -17.93 -10.69 2.93
C ASP A 151 -18.14 -9.15 2.99
N ASP A 152 -17.87 -8.52 4.14
CA ASP A 152 -18.10 -7.09 4.37
C ASP A 152 -16.81 -6.24 4.31
N SER A 153 -15.68 -6.81 3.88
CA SER A 153 -14.40 -6.10 3.83
C SER A 153 -14.44 -4.93 2.84
N LEU A 154 -14.26 -3.70 3.33
CA LEU A 154 -14.18 -2.48 2.51
C LEU A 154 -12.82 -2.30 1.79
N TRP A 155 -11.88 -3.22 2.01
CA TRP A 155 -10.50 -3.12 1.55
C TRP A 155 -10.09 -4.28 0.65
N PHE A 156 -10.07 -5.50 1.20
CA PHE A 156 -9.80 -6.72 0.45
C PHE A 156 -10.62 -7.87 1.03
N ASP A 157 -11.52 -8.44 0.21
CA ASP A 157 -12.38 -9.56 0.61
C ASP A 157 -11.71 -10.89 0.29
N GLY A 158 -10.98 -11.41 1.29
CA GLY A 158 -10.28 -12.68 1.19
C GLY A 158 -11.22 -13.90 1.18
N VAL A 159 -12.46 -13.81 1.66
CA VAL A 159 -13.43 -14.91 1.52
C VAL A 159 -13.92 -14.99 0.09
N ALA A 160 -14.33 -13.87 -0.50
CA ALA A 160 -14.68 -13.85 -1.92
C ALA A 160 -13.49 -14.27 -2.78
N TYR A 161 -12.27 -13.86 -2.43
CA TYR A 161 -11.05 -14.30 -3.09
C TYR A 161 -10.86 -15.82 -3.02
N LEU A 162 -10.93 -16.42 -1.82
CA LEU A 162 -10.79 -17.87 -1.65
C LEU A 162 -11.94 -18.66 -2.30
N LYS A 163 -13.18 -18.15 -2.27
CA LYS A 163 -14.35 -18.78 -2.93
C LYS A 163 -14.22 -18.83 -4.45
N GLN A 164 -13.48 -17.90 -5.05
CA GLN A 164 -13.18 -17.91 -6.49
C GLN A 164 -12.16 -19.00 -6.86
N LYS A 165 -11.35 -19.47 -5.90
CA LYS A 165 -10.42 -20.59 -6.09
C LYS A 165 -11.17 -21.91 -5.93
N GLN A 166 -10.73 -22.96 -6.62
CA GLN A 166 -11.35 -24.27 -6.42
C GLN A 166 -11.07 -24.76 -4.99
N PRO A 167 -12.06 -25.30 -4.26
CA PRO A 167 -11.89 -25.76 -2.88
C PRO A 167 -10.70 -26.73 -2.72
N ASP A 168 -10.50 -27.63 -3.68
CA ASP A 168 -9.42 -28.63 -3.67
C ASP A 168 -8.02 -28.05 -3.85
N ASP A 169 -7.88 -26.86 -4.45
CA ASP A 169 -6.60 -26.22 -4.74
C ASP A 169 -5.99 -25.54 -3.50
N VAL A 170 -6.83 -25.04 -2.59
CA VAL A 170 -6.40 -24.26 -1.41
C VAL A 170 -6.73 -24.97 -0.08
N PHE A 171 -7.43 -26.11 -0.14
CA PHE A 171 -7.81 -26.89 1.05
C PHE A 171 -6.63 -27.23 1.96
N VAL A 172 -5.44 -27.46 1.40
CA VAL A 172 -4.22 -27.76 2.17
C VAL A 172 -3.29 -26.55 2.15
N ALA A 173 -2.91 -26.07 3.34
CA ALA A 173 -1.97 -24.97 3.45
C ALA A 173 -0.57 -25.42 3.04
N ALA A 174 0.08 -24.65 2.17
CA ALA A 174 1.43 -24.90 1.72
C ALA A 174 2.46 -24.74 2.85
N THR A 175 3.61 -25.40 2.69
CA THR A 175 4.77 -25.21 3.55
C THR A 175 5.41 -23.83 3.34
N LYS A 176 5.97 -23.24 4.40
CA LYS A 176 6.63 -21.92 4.35
C LYS A 176 8.03 -21.92 3.73
N ASN A 177 8.47 -23.05 3.14
CA ASN A 177 9.78 -23.21 2.51
C ASN A 177 9.81 -22.84 1.01
N LYS A 178 8.66 -22.47 0.43
CA LYS A 178 8.56 -21.97 -0.95
C LYS A 178 9.50 -20.78 -1.17
N THR A 179 9.89 -20.58 -2.42
CA THR A 179 10.78 -19.51 -2.88
C THR A 179 9.97 -18.33 -3.42
N PHE A 180 10.31 -17.11 -3.02
CA PHE A 180 9.57 -15.90 -3.39
C PHE A 180 10.48 -14.85 -4.06
N GLY A 181 10.11 -14.41 -5.26
CA GLY A 181 10.75 -13.30 -5.94
C GLY A 181 10.02 -12.00 -5.65
N ILE A 182 10.71 -10.97 -5.18
CA ILE A 182 10.18 -9.60 -5.06
C ILE A 182 10.85 -8.75 -6.13
N LEU A 183 10.09 -8.29 -7.12
CA LEU A 183 10.65 -7.51 -8.23
C LEU A 183 10.53 -6.04 -7.90
N GLY A 184 11.66 -5.37 -7.67
CA GLY A 184 11.77 -3.99 -7.23
C GLY A 184 11.91 -3.84 -5.71
N GLY A 185 12.93 -3.10 -5.29
CA GLY A 185 13.21 -2.68 -3.91
C GLY A 185 12.54 -1.35 -3.54
N GLY A 186 11.37 -1.05 -4.12
CA GLY A 186 10.54 0.10 -3.73
C GLY A 186 9.83 -0.11 -2.40
N MET A 187 9.14 0.92 -1.88
CA MET A 187 8.46 0.84 -0.58
C MET A 187 7.48 -0.34 -0.44
N SER A 188 6.79 -0.71 -1.52
CA SER A 188 5.90 -1.88 -1.51
C SER A 188 6.68 -3.19 -1.41
N GLY A 189 7.73 -3.38 -2.22
CA GLY A 189 8.60 -4.55 -2.15
C GLY A 189 9.32 -4.69 -0.80
N LEU A 190 9.80 -3.58 -0.24
CA LEU A 190 10.42 -3.54 1.10
C LEU A 190 9.44 -3.95 2.19
N LEU A 191 8.23 -3.39 2.22
CA LEU A 191 7.22 -3.79 3.21
C LEU A 191 6.78 -5.24 3.02
N SER A 192 6.60 -5.72 1.78
CA SER A 192 6.29 -7.14 1.54
C SER A 192 7.37 -8.06 2.10
N SER A 193 8.65 -7.73 1.94
CA SER A 193 9.75 -8.52 2.52
C SER A 193 9.68 -8.60 4.05
N LEU A 194 9.40 -7.47 4.71
CA LEU A 194 9.22 -7.38 6.15
C LEU A 194 8.00 -8.19 6.63
N ILE A 195 6.89 -8.13 5.88
CA ILE A 195 5.68 -8.88 6.18
C ILE A 195 5.95 -10.39 6.09
N LEU A 196 6.58 -10.87 5.02
CA LEU A 196 6.93 -12.28 4.85
C LEU A 196 7.80 -12.79 6.00
N ASP A 197 8.83 -12.04 6.38
CA ASP A 197 9.67 -12.39 7.53
C ASP A 197 8.87 -12.44 8.84
N SER A 198 7.95 -11.49 9.05
CA SER A 198 7.14 -11.41 10.28
C SER A 198 6.21 -12.62 10.49
N VAL A 199 5.89 -13.35 9.42
CA VAL A 199 5.06 -14.57 9.46
C VAL A 199 5.87 -15.86 9.23
N GLY A 200 7.20 -15.78 9.29
CA GLY A 200 8.11 -16.93 9.22
C GLY A 200 8.40 -17.43 7.80
N ILE A 201 8.21 -16.60 6.78
CA ILE A 201 8.60 -16.88 5.39
C ILE A 201 9.88 -16.11 5.11
N HIS A 202 11.02 -16.81 5.06
CA HIS A 202 12.34 -16.19 4.94
C HIS A 202 13.02 -16.39 3.58
N ASN A 203 12.52 -17.33 2.77
CA ASN A 203 13.11 -17.73 1.49
C ASN A 203 12.62 -16.82 0.36
N TRP A 204 12.95 -15.53 0.47
CA TRP A 204 12.62 -14.52 -0.53
C TRP A 204 13.89 -13.79 -1.00
N LYS A 205 13.85 -13.26 -2.22
CA LYS A 205 14.92 -12.47 -2.83
C LYS A 205 14.33 -11.24 -3.53
N ILE A 206 14.91 -10.07 -3.29
CA ILE A 206 14.58 -8.84 -4.01
C ILE A 206 15.49 -8.71 -5.23
N LEU A 207 14.92 -8.49 -6.41
CA LEU A 207 15.65 -8.08 -7.61
C LEU A 207 15.44 -6.57 -7.81
N GLU A 208 16.48 -5.77 -7.54
CA GLU A 208 16.45 -4.32 -7.63
C GLU A 208 17.26 -3.84 -8.83
N SER A 209 16.63 -3.06 -9.70
CA SER A 209 17.26 -2.63 -10.95
C SER A 209 18.32 -1.55 -10.76
N SER A 210 18.28 -0.77 -9.68
CA SER A 210 19.25 0.27 -9.39
C SER A 210 20.29 -0.19 -8.36
N GLU A 211 21.17 0.71 -7.96
CA GLU A 211 22.15 0.54 -6.89
C GLU A 211 21.59 0.85 -5.49
N ARG A 212 20.30 1.22 -5.38
CA ARG A 212 19.67 1.60 -4.12
C ARG A 212 18.25 1.04 -3.98
N ILE A 213 17.79 0.95 -2.75
CA ILE A 213 16.38 0.69 -2.45
C ILE A 213 15.57 2.00 -2.30
N GLY A 214 14.26 1.85 -2.09
CA GLY A 214 13.31 2.93 -1.83
C GLY A 214 12.49 3.38 -3.03
N GLY A 215 12.77 2.88 -4.23
CA GLY A 215 12.01 3.24 -5.44
C GLY A 215 12.02 4.76 -5.64
N ARG A 216 10.84 5.39 -5.75
CA ARG A 216 10.74 6.84 -5.94
C ARG A 216 11.03 7.69 -4.70
N VAL A 217 11.32 7.09 -3.55
CA VAL A 217 11.76 7.82 -2.35
C VAL A 217 13.22 8.25 -2.52
N ARG A 218 13.43 9.54 -2.84
CA ARG A 218 14.75 10.08 -3.16
C ARG A 218 14.99 11.45 -2.52
N THR A 219 15.83 11.46 -1.50
CA THR A 219 16.47 12.66 -0.94
C THR A 219 17.84 12.83 -1.61
N VAL A 220 18.22 14.07 -1.91
CA VAL A 220 19.58 14.41 -2.35
C VAL A 220 20.24 15.33 -1.35
N TYR A 221 21.48 15.02 -1.00
CA TYR A 221 22.36 15.85 -0.17
C TYR A 221 23.33 16.59 -1.11
N LEU A 222 23.41 17.91 -0.98
CA LEU A 222 24.20 18.74 -1.88
C LEU A 222 25.61 18.92 -1.31
N ASN A 223 26.60 19.11 -2.18
CA ASN A 223 28.00 19.34 -1.77
C ASN A 223 28.59 18.24 -0.84
N GLY A 224 28.14 16.98 -0.97
CA GLY A 224 28.65 15.86 -0.19
C GLY A 224 28.29 15.89 1.30
N THR A 225 27.27 16.65 1.68
CA THR A 225 26.84 16.79 3.08
C THR A 225 26.13 15.55 3.61
N ALA A 226 26.11 15.41 4.93
CA ALA A 226 25.36 14.39 5.64
C ALA A 226 23.94 14.86 5.99
N PRO A 227 23.03 13.95 6.40
CA PRO A 227 21.66 14.31 6.79
C PRO A 227 21.56 15.38 7.89
N GLU A 228 22.46 15.34 8.88
CA GLU A 228 22.53 16.27 10.00
C GLU A 228 22.94 17.69 9.62
N ASP A 229 23.55 17.88 8.45
CA ASP A 229 23.97 19.21 7.97
C ASP A 229 22.78 20.03 7.44
N GLY A 230 21.63 19.40 7.18
CA GLY A 230 20.41 20.09 6.73
C GLY A 230 20.44 20.62 5.30
N GLN A 231 21.48 20.29 4.51
CA GLN A 231 21.69 20.76 3.14
C GLN A 231 21.18 19.76 2.09
N TYR A 232 19.96 19.30 2.27
CA TYR A 232 19.30 18.34 1.38
C TYR A 232 17.97 18.88 0.86
N HIS A 233 17.43 18.23 -0.15
CA HIS A 233 16.01 18.35 -0.49
C HIS A 233 15.49 17.05 -1.13
N GLU A 234 14.18 16.92 -1.16
CA GLU A 234 13.46 15.78 -1.70
C GLU A 234 13.23 15.88 -3.20
N LEU A 235 13.83 14.99 -3.98
CA LEU A 235 13.50 14.80 -5.41
C LEU A 235 12.37 13.78 -5.61
N GLY A 236 12.01 13.03 -4.57
CA GLY A 236 10.83 12.17 -4.50
C GLY A 236 9.67 12.80 -3.70
N PRO A 237 8.90 12.03 -2.91
CA PRO A 237 7.89 12.57 -2.00
C PRO A 237 8.52 13.49 -0.95
N MET A 238 7.75 14.45 -0.42
CA MET A 238 8.30 15.51 0.45
C MET A 238 7.84 15.46 1.90
N ARG A 239 6.63 14.93 2.16
CA ARG A 239 5.88 15.12 3.40
C ARG A 239 4.65 14.22 3.45
N PHE A 240 4.03 14.15 4.62
CA PHE A 240 2.80 13.40 4.90
C PHE A 240 1.79 14.30 5.62
N PRO A 241 0.50 14.23 5.26
CA PRO A 241 -0.54 14.90 6.04
C PRO A 241 -0.71 14.14 7.37
N TYR A 242 -0.82 14.87 8.47
CA TYR A 242 -0.83 14.28 9.82
C TYR A 242 -2.20 14.40 10.48
N GLU A 243 -2.75 15.62 10.51
CA GLU A 243 -4.10 15.88 11.02
C GLU A 243 -4.76 17.03 10.28
N LEU A 244 -6.09 17.04 10.34
CA LEU A 244 -6.96 18.06 9.79
C LEU A 244 -7.75 18.69 10.93
N THR A 245 -7.84 20.02 10.92
CA THR A 245 -8.70 20.79 11.81
C THR A 245 -9.82 21.38 10.96
N ASP A 246 -11.04 20.94 11.23
CA ASP A 246 -12.23 21.43 10.55
C ASP A 246 -12.47 22.91 10.90
N SER A 247 -12.62 23.76 9.89
CA SER A 247 -12.71 25.21 10.09
C SER A 247 -14.03 25.67 10.71
N GLU A 248 -15.09 24.88 10.61
CA GLU A 248 -16.42 25.24 11.10
C GLU A 248 -16.63 24.76 12.54
N THR A 249 -16.24 23.52 12.81
CA THR A 249 -16.42 22.86 14.11
C THR A 249 -15.22 23.01 15.04
N ASN A 250 -14.05 23.38 14.50
CA ASN A 250 -12.76 23.44 15.19
C ASN A 250 -12.31 22.06 15.74
N GLU A 251 -12.93 20.97 15.29
CA GLU A 251 -12.54 19.62 15.69
C GLU A 251 -11.33 19.16 14.89
N THR A 252 -10.36 18.53 15.55
CA THR A 252 -9.15 18.00 14.91
C THR A 252 -9.20 16.49 14.87
N PHE A 253 -8.99 15.93 13.68
CA PHE A 253 -8.93 14.49 13.48
C PHE A 253 -7.72 14.11 12.62
N PRO A 254 -7.11 12.95 12.91
CA PRO A 254 -5.95 12.46 12.17
C PRO A 254 -6.31 11.87 10.80
N PHE A 255 -5.34 11.88 9.87
CA PHE A 255 -5.41 11.05 8.67
C PHE A 255 -5.06 9.60 9.04
N MET A 256 -6.07 8.74 9.14
CA MET A 256 -5.91 7.40 9.70
C MET A 256 -5.20 6.41 8.78
N ASP A 257 -5.33 6.59 7.47
CA ASP A 257 -4.59 5.85 6.46
C ASP A 257 -3.08 6.10 6.53
N GLN A 258 -2.67 7.36 6.74
CA GLN A 258 -1.26 7.74 6.86
C GLN A 258 -0.59 7.16 8.12
N ARG A 259 -1.36 6.71 9.13
CA ARG A 259 -0.82 6.08 10.34
C ARG A 259 0.04 4.85 10.06
N MET A 260 -0.18 4.17 8.93
CA MET A 260 0.63 3.05 8.50
C MET A 260 2.11 3.43 8.28
N ILE A 261 2.38 4.66 7.82
CA ILE A 261 3.74 5.17 7.60
C ILE A 261 4.47 5.34 8.94
N PHE A 262 3.78 5.91 9.94
CA PHE A 262 4.33 6.10 11.29
C PHE A 262 4.53 4.77 12.00
N GLN A 263 3.58 3.84 11.86
CA GLN A 263 3.73 2.47 12.37
C GLN A 263 4.95 1.78 11.75
N LEU A 264 5.16 1.91 10.44
CA LEU A 264 6.32 1.33 9.78
C LEU A 264 7.62 1.91 10.34
N ALA A 265 7.69 3.22 10.53
CA ALA A 265 8.82 3.87 11.16
C ALA A 265 9.07 3.33 12.57
N ASP A 266 8.03 3.17 13.41
CA ASP A 266 8.15 2.61 14.76
C ASP A 266 8.69 1.17 14.75
N VAL A 267 8.20 0.32 13.83
CA VAL A 267 8.68 -1.05 13.67
C VAL A 267 10.17 -1.06 13.29
N LEU A 268 10.57 -0.27 12.30
CA LEU A 268 11.96 -0.17 11.85
C LEU A 268 12.87 0.42 12.93
N ASN A 269 12.40 1.42 13.67
CA ASN A 269 13.13 2.00 14.80
C ASN A 269 13.38 0.96 15.90
N GLY A 270 12.37 0.14 16.21
CA GLY A 270 12.50 -0.99 17.13
C GLY A 270 13.47 -2.06 16.66
N MET A 271 13.43 -2.42 15.37
CA MET A 271 14.37 -3.37 14.76
C MET A 271 15.82 -2.84 14.74
N ASN A 272 15.98 -1.52 14.62
CA ASN A 272 17.27 -0.83 14.62
C ASN A 272 17.63 -0.23 16.00
N ALA A 273 17.05 -0.75 17.08
CA ALA A 273 17.29 -0.23 18.42
C ALA A 273 18.80 -0.15 18.74
N GLY A 274 19.26 1.02 19.17
CA GLY A 274 20.67 1.29 19.46
C GLY A 274 21.48 1.88 18.28
N ASN A 275 20.97 1.82 17.05
CA ASN A 275 21.60 2.49 15.90
C ASN A 275 20.91 3.83 15.59
N LYS A 276 21.49 4.93 16.09
CA LYS A 276 20.97 6.29 15.89
C LYS A 276 20.95 6.72 14.42
N SER A 277 21.89 6.26 13.59
CA SER A 277 21.97 6.71 12.20
C SER A 277 20.82 6.18 11.33
N LEU A 278 20.13 5.12 11.77
CA LEU A 278 19.00 4.50 11.07
C LEU A 278 17.63 4.83 11.68
N GLN A 279 17.58 5.64 12.74
CA GLN A 279 16.30 6.05 13.31
C GLN A 279 15.54 6.95 12.35
N VAL A 280 14.28 6.60 12.08
CA VAL A 280 13.33 7.40 11.31
C VAL A 280 12.59 8.31 12.29
N GLU A 281 13.03 9.57 12.35
CA GLU A 281 12.46 10.62 13.17
C GLU A 281 11.67 11.60 12.29
N PHE A 282 10.54 12.11 12.80
CA PHE A 282 9.69 13.05 12.07
C PHE A 282 9.93 14.50 12.53
N TRP A 283 9.83 15.43 11.59
CA TRP A 283 9.80 16.87 11.82
C TRP A 283 8.50 17.46 11.32
N ASP A 284 8.08 18.57 11.91
CA ASP A 284 6.97 19.36 11.37
C ASP A 284 7.35 19.91 10.00
N TRP A 285 6.40 19.87 9.08
CA TRP A 285 6.52 20.48 7.76
C TRP A 285 5.60 21.70 7.68
N ILE A 286 6.15 22.84 7.30
CA ILE A 286 5.39 24.07 7.09
C ILE A 286 4.88 24.04 5.64
N GLN A 287 3.59 23.72 5.49
CA GLN A 287 2.95 23.63 4.17
C GLN A 287 2.75 24.99 3.53
N SER A 288 2.34 25.98 4.31
CA SER A 288 2.12 27.36 3.87
C SER A 288 2.71 28.31 4.89
N SER A 289 3.34 29.38 4.40
CA SER A 289 3.94 30.42 5.22
C SER A 289 3.42 31.78 4.75
N PRO A 290 3.06 32.70 5.67
CA PRO A 290 2.41 33.96 5.30
C PRO A 290 3.28 34.83 4.38
N ASN A 291 4.60 34.72 4.50
CA ASN A 291 5.56 35.55 3.76
C ASN A 291 6.02 34.94 2.44
N THR A 292 5.56 33.73 2.06
CA THR A 292 5.88 33.22 0.72
C THR A 292 5.28 34.14 -0.34
N PRO A 293 6.04 34.48 -1.40
CA PRO A 293 5.56 35.36 -2.47
C PRO A 293 4.45 34.68 -3.27
N VAL A 294 3.55 35.48 -3.85
CA VAL A 294 2.42 35.01 -4.67
C VAL A 294 2.63 35.44 -6.12
N ASP A 295 2.38 34.53 -7.05
CA ASP A 295 2.34 34.86 -8.48
C ASP A 295 1.07 35.62 -8.84
N THR A 296 1.26 36.89 -9.17
CA THR A 296 0.22 37.85 -9.50
C THR A 296 0.84 38.92 -10.41
N PRO A 297 0.11 39.56 -11.33
CA PRO A 297 0.65 40.68 -12.11
C PRO A 297 0.88 41.94 -11.26
N PHE A 298 0.34 42.00 -10.05
CA PHE A 298 0.48 43.15 -9.17
C PHE A 298 1.80 43.09 -8.40
N ARG A 299 2.46 44.24 -8.26
CA ARG A 299 3.72 44.39 -7.51
C ARG A 299 3.55 45.42 -6.41
N ARG A 300 4.36 45.28 -5.36
CA ARG A 300 4.49 46.32 -4.33
C ARG A 300 5.07 47.60 -4.94
N PRO A 301 5.00 48.76 -4.25
CA PRO A 301 5.57 50.02 -4.74
C PRO A 301 7.06 49.97 -5.06
N ASP A 302 7.81 49.07 -4.42
CA ASP A 302 9.24 48.83 -4.66
C ASP A 302 9.51 47.84 -5.82
N GLY A 303 8.47 47.35 -6.50
CA GLY A 303 8.55 46.38 -7.59
C GLY A 303 8.62 44.91 -7.14
N SER A 304 8.64 44.62 -5.83
CA SER A 304 8.72 43.25 -5.32
C SER A 304 7.37 42.53 -5.33
N TRP A 305 7.43 41.20 -5.24
CA TRP A 305 6.25 40.33 -5.23
C TRP A 305 5.52 40.39 -3.88
N PRO A 306 4.19 40.56 -3.85
CA PRO A 306 3.44 40.55 -2.60
C PRO A 306 3.45 39.16 -1.94
N THR A 307 3.33 39.14 -0.62
CA THR A 307 3.24 37.90 0.16
C THR A 307 1.81 37.34 0.17
N LYS A 308 1.66 36.06 0.53
CA LYS A 308 0.32 35.46 0.75
C LYS A 308 -0.52 36.25 1.75
N ALA A 309 0.07 36.70 2.85
CA ALA A 309 -0.63 37.51 3.85
C ALA A 309 -1.10 38.86 3.27
N GLU A 310 -0.24 39.55 2.52
CA GLU A 310 -0.59 40.82 1.86
C GLU A 310 -1.71 40.63 0.83
N VAL A 311 -1.65 39.60 -0.02
CA VAL A 311 -2.72 39.28 -0.99
C VAL A 311 -4.05 38.97 -0.31
N ALA A 312 -4.03 38.29 0.84
CA ALA A 312 -5.23 37.99 1.60
C ALA A 312 -5.88 39.25 2.20
N SER A 313 -5.06 40.19 2.71
CA SER A 313 -5.53 41.37 3.43
C SER A 313 -5.77 42.61 2.57
N ASP A 314 -5.05 42.77 1.47
CA ASP A 314 -5.03 44.00 0.66
C ASP A 314 -5.65 43.76 -0.73
N PRO A 315 -6.80 44.39 -1.04
CA PRO A 315 -7.43 44.30 -2.36
C PRO A 315 -6.52 44.71 -3.53
N ALA A 316 -5.50 45.54 -3.29
CA ALA A 316 -4.59 46.01 -4.35
C ALA A 316 -3.74 44.89 -4.98
N TYR A 317 -3.58 43.75 -4.29
CA TYR A 317 -2.80 42.62 -4.79
C TYR A 317 -3.67 41.42 -5.23
N LYS A 318 -5.00 41.53 -5.10
CA LYS A 318 -5.91 40.46 -5.52
C LYS A 318 -6.00 40.38 -7.04
N ASN A 319 -5.75 39.19 -7.58
CA ASN A 319 -5.92 38.89 -9.01
C ASN A 319 -7.08 37.90 -9.19
N PRO A 320 -8.35 38.36 -9.11
CA PRO A 320 -9.48 37.46 -9.30
C PRO A 320 -9.48 36.91 -10.73
N ALA A 321 -9.94 35.67 -10.89
CA ALA A 321 -10.17 35.10 -12.22
C ALA A 321 -11.17 35.97 -12.99
N VAL A 322 -10.86 36.25 -14.25
CA VAL A 322 -11.73 36.99 -15.15
C VAL A 322 -12.19 36.03 -16.24
N TYR A 323 -13.48 35.70 -16.20
CA TYR A 323 -14.12 34.81 -17.16
C TYR A 323 -14.73 35.60 -18.31
N HIS A 324 -14.65 35.08 -19.54
CA HIS A 324 -15.31 35.73 -20.67
C HIS A 324 -16.84 35.72 -20.52
N ASN A 325 -17.39 34.72 -19.83
CA ASN A 325 -18.79 34.61 -19.46
C ASN A 325 -18.90 34.23 -17.97
N ALA A 326 -18.98 35.25 -17.11
CA ALA A 326 -18.98 35.05 -15.65
C ALA A 326 -20.15 34.20 -15.15
N THR A 327 -21.35 34.36 -15.72
CA THR A 327 -22.53 33.57 -15.32
C THR A 327 -22.35 32.10 -15.67
N ALA A 328 -21.91 31.78 -16.89
CA ALA A 328 -21.68 30.39 -17.27
C ALA A 328 -20.53 29.75 -16.48
N ALA A 329 -19.50 30.54 -16.12
CA ALA A 329 -18.41 30.06 -15.27
C ALA A 329 -18.89 29.77 -13.84
N GLU A 330 -19.71 30.64 -13.26
CA GLU A 330 -20.32 30.45 -11.94
C GLU A 330 -21.20 29.19 -11.91
N GLU A 331 -22.07 29.01 -12.90
CA GLU A 331 -22.91 27.80 -13.04
C GLU A 331 -22.05 26.52 -13.19
N ALA A 332 -20.94 26.59 -13.93
CA ALA A 332 -20.04 25.46 -14.10
C ALA A 332 -19.26 25.13 -12.81
N ILE A 333 -18.79 26.13 -12.07
CA ILE A 333 -18.13 25.96 -10.77
C ILE A 333 -19.11 25.35 -9.77
N GLU A 334 -20.32 25.89 -9.66
CA GLU A 334 -21.38 25.37 -8.78
C GLU A 334 -21.70 23.91 -9.13
N ALA A 335 -21.81 23.57 -10.41
CA ALA A 335 -22.06 22.19 -10.83
C ALA A 335 -20.93 21.22 -10.44
N LEU A 336 -19.66 21.65 -10.50
CA LEU A 336 -18.53 20.85 -10.03
C LEU A 336 -18.53 20.71 -8.50
N ASP A 337 -18.80 21.80 -7.78
CA ASP A 337 -18.84 21.81 -6.32
C ASP A 337 -19.98 20.93 -5.79
N ASP A 338 -21.15 20.99 -6.41
CA ASP A 338 -22.31 20.14 -6.12
C ASP A 338 -21.99 18.66 -6.38
N PHE A 339 -21.34 18.34 -7.51
CA PHE A 339 -20.97 16.97 -7.83
C PHE A 339 -19.95 16.42 -6.82
N LYS A 340 -18.87 17.16 -6.56
CA LYS A 340 -17.82 16.77 -5.61
C LYS A 340 -18.36 16.69 -4.18
N GLY A 341 -19.28 17.59 -3.83
CA GLY A 341 -20.02 17.60 -2.58
C GLY A 341 -19.12 17.44 -1.36
N LEU A 342 -18.03 18.22 -1.25
CA LEU A 342 -17.03 18.12 -0.18
C LEU A 342 -17.55 18.68 1.15
N THR A 343 -18.63 18.11 1.68
CA THR A 343 -19.18 18.49 2.98
C THR A 343 -18.21 18.15 4.12
N PRO A 344 -18.33 18.81 5.30
CA PRO A 344 -17.55 18.46 6.49
C PRO A 344 -17.61 16.96 6.84
N GLU A 345 -18.76 16.31 6.65
CA GLU A 345 -18.92 14.87 6.87
C GLU A 345 -18.11 14.03 5.88
N ARG A 346 -18.10 14.39 4.59
CA ARG A 346 -17.29 13.70 3.57
C ARG A 346 -15.80 13.88 3.85
N ILE A 347 -15.38 15.10 4.18
CA ILE A 347 -13.98 15.41 4.53
C ILE A 347 -13.54 14.59 5.74
N ARG A 348 -14.33 14.59 6.82
CA ARG A 348 -14.10 13.76 8.01
C ARG A 348 -14.03 12.28 7.65
N MET A 349 -14.96 11.78 6.84
CA MET A 349 -15.00 10.37 6.44
C MET A 349 -13.74 9.99 5.67
N SER A 350 -13.28 10.81 4.73
CA SER A 350 -12.05 10.54 3.96
C SER A 350 -10.80 10.53 4.83
N ALA A 351 -10.68 11.48 5.77
CA ALA A 351 -9.54 11.52 6.68
C ALA A 351 -9.53 10.34 7.68
N THR A 352 -10.71 9.93 8.17
CA THR A 352 -10.81 8.89 9.23
C THR A 352 -10.99 7.48 8.69
N ASN A 353 -11.53 7.31 7.47
CA ASN A 353 -11.71 6.04 6.79
C ASN A 353 -11.78 6.21 5.25
N ILE A 354 -10.60 6.23 4.63
CA ILE A 354 -10.45 6.39 3.18
C ILE A 354 -11.09 5.25 2.37
N PHE A 355 -11.21 4.04 2.93
CA PHE A 355 -11.84 2.89 2.25
C PHE A 355 -13.35 3.06 2.14
N LYS A 356 -13.99 3.55 3.22
CA LYS A 356 -15.41 3.91 3.20
C LYS A 356 -15.66 5.07 2.24
N ALA A 357 -14.79 6.07 2.26
CA ALA A 357 -14.87 7.19 1.32
C ALA A 357 -14.74 6.74 -0.14
N TYR A 358 -13.80 5.83 -0.44
CA TYR A 358 -13.65 5.27 -1.79
C TYR A 358 -14.89 4.50 -2.24
N LYS A 359 -15.48 3.69 -1.35
CA LYS A 359 -16.75 2.99 -1.65
C LYS A 359 -17.86 3.98 -1.96
N GLN A 360 -18.05 5.01 -1.13
CA GLN A 360 -19.06 6.05 -1.35
C GLN A 360 -18.82 6.79 -2.66
N ALA A 361 -17.59 7.19 -2.95
CA ALA A 361 -17.25 7.89 -4.20
C ALA A 361 -17.55 7.04 -5.45
N LYS A 362 -17.35 5.72 -5.37
CA LYS A 362 -17.77 4.81 -6.45
C LYS A 362 -19.29 4.78 -6.61
N GLU A 363 -20.04 4.72 -5.52
CA GLU A 363 -21.50 4.73 -5.53
C GLU A 363 -22.07 6.08 -6.04
N ASP A 364 -21.36 7.18 -5.77
CA ASP A 364 -21.71 8.54 -6.19
C ASP A 364 -21.27 8.85 -7.64
N GLY A 365 -20.61 7.92 -8.34
CA GLY A 365 -20.20 8.09 -9.73
C GLY A 365 -18.92 8.92 -9.94
N ALA A 366 -18.09 9.10 -8.91
CA ALA A 366 -16.86 9.93 -8.97
C ALA A 366 -15.83 9.47 -10.03
N PHE A 367 -15.96 8.24 -10.54
CA PHE A 367 -15.09 7.66 -11.57
C PHE A 367 -15.71 7.68 -12.97
N ASP A 368 -16.95 8.15 -13.12
CA ASP A 368 -17.68 8.15 -14.39
C ASP A 368 -17.26 9.32 -15.28
N TYR A 369 -16.75 10.40 -14.68
CA TYR A 369 -16.35 11.61 -15.37
C TYR A 369 -15.06 12.20 -14.77
N SER A 370 -14.28 12.84 -15.64
CA SER A 370 -13.42 13.96 -15.27
C SER A 370 -14.24 15.25 -15.16
N GLU A 371 -13.72 16.29 -14.50
CA GLU A 371 -14.38 17.61 -14.43
C GLU A 371 -14.72 18.14 -15.83
N VAL A 372 -13.75 18.06 -16.76
CA VAL A 372 -13.91 18.50 -18.15
C VAL A 372 -15.05 17.74 -18.83
N SER A 373 -15.05 16.40 -18.75
CA SER A 373 -16.12 15.60 -19.37
C SER A 373 -17.48 15.82 -18.71
N TYR A 374 -17.53 16.07 -17.39
CA TYR A 374 -18.77 16.34 -16.69
C TYR A 374 -19.41 17.65 -17.17
N LEU A 375 -18.61 18.74 -17.22
CA LEU A 375 -19.07 20.02 -17.72
C LEU A 375 -19.52 19.95 -19.18
N ARG A 376 -18.78 19.23 -20.03
CA ARG A 376 -19.07 19.12 -21.46
C ARG A 376 -20.25 18.21 -21.77
N ASP A 377 -20.30 17.04 -21.15
CA ASP A 377 -21.21 15.96 -21.53
C ASP A 377 -22.48 15.94 -20.68
N VAL A 378 -22.44 16.45 -19.44
CA VAL A 378 -23.60 16.51 -18.55
C VAL A 378 -24.17 17.93 -18.50
N ILE A 379 -23.36 18.91 -18.08
CA ILE A 379 -23.81 20.30 -17.88
C ILE A 379 -24.01 21.05 -19.20
N LYS A 380 -23.31 20.62 -20.26
CA LYS A 380 -23.29 21.25 -21.59
C LYS A 380 -22.66 22.64 -21.62
N THR A 381 -21.73 22.91 -20.71
CA THR A 381 -20.88 24.11 -20.71
C THR A 381 -20.08 24.18 -22.01
N ASP A 382 -19.92 25.37 -22.60
CA ASP A 382 -19.12 25.54 -23.82
C ASP A 382 -17.63 25.29 -23.58
N LEU A 383 -16.85 25.09 -24.65
CA LEU A 383 -15.44 24.72 -24.54
C LEU A 383 -14.60 25.79 -23.86
N ASN A 384 -14.87 27.07 -24.13
CA ASN A 384 -14.06 28.16 -23.60
C ASN A 384 -14.35 28.34 -22.11
N THR A 385 -15.62 28.34 -21.72
CA THR A 385 -15.99 28.42 -20.29
C THR A 385 -15.45 27.20 -19.52
N THR A 386 -15.53 26.02 -20.13
CA THR A 386 -14.99 24.79 -19.51
C THR A 386 -13.50 24.96 -19.23
N ASP A 387 -12.69 25.36 -20.21
CA ASP A 387 -11.23 25.52 -20.06
C ASP A 387 -10.85 26.63 -19.07
N GLU A 388 -11.62 27.72 -19.00
CA GLU A 388 -11.42 28.78 -18.01
C GLU A 388 -11.71 28.31 -16.56
N VAL A 389 -12.69 27.42 -16.38
CA VAL A 389 -13.08 26.88 -15.05
C VAL A 389 -12.18 25.73 -14.61
N THR A 390 -11.92 24.78 -15.50
CA THR A 390 -11.05 23.62 -15.28
C THR A 390 -10.20 23.38 -16.52
N PRO A 391 -8.86 23.33 -16.40
CA PRO A 391 -8.01 23.21 -17.58
C PRO A 391 -8.40 22.00 -18.44
N SER A 392 -8.44 22.15 -19.76
CA SER A 392 -8.92 21.10 -20.68
C SER A 392 -8.10 19.80 -20.68
N HIS A 393 -6.93 19.77 -20.02
CA HIS A 393 -6.09 18.58 -19.86
C HIS A 393 -6.44 17.75 -18.61
N ILE A 394 -7.40 18.16 -17.78
CA ILE A 394 -7.79 17.43 -16.57
C ILE A 394 -8.70 16.24 -16.97
N TYR A 395 -8.14 15.02 -16.96
CA TYR A 395 -8.84 13.79 -17.37
C TYR A 395 -8.86 12.69 -16.30
N TRP A 396 -8.37 12.97 -15.10
CA TRP A 396 -8.46 12.06 -13.94
C TRP A 396 -9.88 12.08 -13.34
N PRO A 397 -10.27 11.05 -12.55
CA PRO A 397 -11.59 11.02 -11.93
C PRO A 397 -11.76 12.12 -10.88
N MET A 398 -12.99 12.53 -10.61
CA MET A 398 -13.36 13.45 -9.51
C MET A 398 -13.30 12.75 -8.14
N TRP A 399 -12.25 11.95 -7.92
CA TRP A 399 -11.95 11.30 -6.66
C TRP A 399 -11.02 12.20 -5.83
N GLU A 400 -11.62 13.01 -4.96
CA GLU A 400 -11.01 14.18 -4.30
C GLU A 400 -10.11 13.86 -3.08
N TYR A 401 -9.53 12.66 -2.98
CA TYR A 401 -8.71 12.29 -1.82
C TYR A 401 -7.46 13.19 -1.66
N GLU A 402 -6.82 13.60 -2.76
CA GLU A 402 -5.67 14.51 -2.71
C GLU A 402 -6.10 15.90 -2.21
N THR A 403 -7.20 16.46 -2.73
CA THR A 403 -7.77 17.72 -2.25
C THR A 403 -7.96 17.69 -0.74
N ILE A 404 -8.51 16.60 -0.21
CA ILE A 404 -8.72 16.42 1.23
C ILE A 404 -7.40 16.31 2.01
N TYR A 405 -6.40 15.59 1.49
CA TYR A 405 -5.05 15.61 2.10
C TYR A 405 -4.45 17.01 2.13
N PHE A 406 -4.67 17.81 1.09
CA PHE A 406 -4.18 19.18 1.01
C PHE A 406 -4.89 20.16 1.95
N LEU A 407 -6.03 19.79 2.54
CA LEU A 407 -6.67 20.54 3.63
C LEU A 407 -5.94 20.39 4.97
N ALA A 408 -5.03 19.43 5.12
CA ALA A 408 -4.38 19.11 6.39
C ALA A 408 -3.81 20.35 7.11
N SER A 409 -4.19 20.52 8.37
CA SER A 409 -3.73 21.60 9.25
C SER A 409 -2.32 21.33 9.77
N LYS A 410 -1.91 20.06 9.83
CA LYS A 410 -0.54 19.66 10.18
C LYS A 410 0.05 18.69 9.17
N TRP A 411 1.31 18.94 8.84
CA TRP A 411 2.13 18.10 7.99
C TRP A 411 3.41 17.70 8.72
N VAL A 412 3.94 16.54 8.37
CA VAL A 412 5.23 16.07 8.86
C VAL A 412 6.12 15.60 7.71
N THR A 413 7.44 15.67 7.90
CA THR A 413 8.47 15.14 7.03
C THR A 413 9.45 14.30 7.85
N ILE A 414 10.45 13.69 7.22
CA ILE A 414 11.46 12.89 7.92
C ILE A 414 12.72 13.74 8.12
N LYS A 415 13.19 13.79 9.36
CA LYS A 415 14.43 14.48 9.75
C LYS A 415 15.62 13.86 9.04
N GLY A 416 16.37 14.67 8.29
CA GLY A 416 17.48 14.18 7.45
C GLY A 416 17.02 13.60 6.11
N GLY A 417 15.72 13.67 5.80
CA GLY A 417 15.14 13.35 4.50
C GLY A 417 14.46 11.98 4.40
N LEU A 418 13.49 11.88 3.50
CA LEU A 418 12.61 10.72 3.35
C LEU A 418 13.36 9.44 2.94
N SER A 419 14.53 9.53 2.31
CA SER A 419 15.37 8.36 2.01
C SER A 419 15.86 7.62 3.26
N ARG A 420 15.73 8.19 4.47
CA ARG A 420 16.00 7.47 5.72
C ARG A 420 15.01 6.35 6.00
N LEU A 421 13.77 6.48 5.54
CA LEU A 421 12.76 5.42 5.70
C LEU A 421 13.15 4.12 4.99
N PRO A 422 13.44 4.10 3.68
CA PRO A 422 13.94 2.89 3.03
C PRO A 422 15.32 2.46 3.55
N ALA A 423 16.23 3.40 3.89
CA ALA A 423 17.55 3.04 4.42
C ALA A 423 17.47 2.23 5.73
N ALA A 424 16.44 2.44 6.55
CA ALA A 424 16.24 1.67 7.78
C ALA A 424 15.92 0.18 7.54
N PHE A 425 15.59 -0.23 6.31
CA PHE A 425 15.46 -1.65 5.94
C PHE A 425 16.79 -2.33 5.65
N GLU A 426 17.83 -1.58 5.23
CA GLU A 426 19.06 -2.14 4.67
C GLU A 426 19.71 -3.24 5.54
N PRO A 427 19.88 -3.06 6.86
CA PRO A 427 20.53 -4.09 7.69
C PRO A 427 19.78 -5.43 7.72
N HIS A 428 18.47 -5.41 7.47
CA HIS A 428 17.58 -6.56 7.59
C HIS A 428 17.41 -7.33 6.27
N ILE A 429 17.79 -6.72 5.16
CA ILE A 429 17.56 -7.27 3.81
C ILE A 429 18.83 -7.41 2.97
N LYS A 430 19.95 -6.78 3.35
CA LYS A 430 21.18 -6.69 2.54
C LYS A 430 21.65 -8.00 1.90
N ASP A 431 21.50 -9.12 2.59
CA ASP A 431 21.96 -10.44 2.13
C ASP A 431 20.94 -11.14 1.19
N ARG A 432 19.80 -10.48 0.93
CA ARG A 432 18.67 -10.98 0.11
C ARG A 432 18.27 -10.01 -1.02
N VAL A 433 19.06 -8.96 -1.26
CA VAL A 433 18.85 -8.02 -2.38
C VAL A 433 19.92 -8.25 -3.44
N GLN A 434 19.49 -8.52 -4.67
CA GLN A 434 20.33 -8.45 -5.84
C GLN A 434 20.16 -7.07 -6.48
N TYR A 435 21.11 -6.18 -6.24
CA TYR A 435 21.20 -4.89 -6.92
C TYR A 435 21.61 -5.05 -8.38
N ASN A 436 21.35 -4.00 -9.16
CA ASN A 436 21.62 -3.95 -10.60
C ASN A 436 20.97 -5.11 -11.38
N ALA A 437 19.86 -5.67 -10.92
CA ALA A 437 19.11 -6.70 -11.63
C ALA A 437 17.91 -6.09 -12.37
N LYS A 438 18.13 -5.70 -13.64
CA LYS A 438 17.08 -5.16 -14.50
C LYS A 438 16.27 -6.30 -15.11
N VAL A 439 15.14 -6.62 -14.47
CA VAL A 439 14.19 -7.65 -14.93
C VAL A 439 13.62 -7.26 -16.30
N ASN A 440 13.50 -8.25 -17.19
CA ASN A 440 13.04 -8.08 -18.56
C ASN A 440 12.07 -9.17 -19.04
N GLY A 441 11.69 -10.12 -18.19
CA GLY A 441 10.75 -11.15 -18.57
C GLY A 441 10.36 -12.09 -17.44
N LEU A 442 9.17 -12.67 -17.61
CA LEU A 442 8.58 -13.69 -16.75
C LEU A 442 8.11 -14.86 -17.62
N HIS A 443 8.41 -16.08 -17.20
CA HIS A 443 7.92 -17.29 -17.83
C HIS A 443 7.34 -18.24 -16.79
N TYR A 444 6.07 -18.59 -16.94
CA TYR A 444 5.40 -19.57 -16.08
C TYR A 444 5.68 -20.98 -16.60
N ASN A 445 6.36 -21.77 -15.79
CA ASN A 445 6.87 -23.10 -16.12
C ASN A 445 5.78 -24.17 -15.93
N GLU A 446 5.93 -25.32 -16.60
CA GLU A 446 5.00 -26.46 -16.47
C GLU A 446 4.89 -27.01 -15.04
N ASN A 447 5.97 -26.90 -14.26
CA ASN A 447 6.03 -27.29 -12.85
C ASN A 447 5.37 -26.26 -11.90
N LYS A 448 4.64 -25.27 -12.43
CA LYS A 448 3.96 -24.21 -11.69
C LYS A 448 4.89 -23.26 -10.92
N THR A 449 6.11 -23.07 -11.39
CA THR A 449 7.05 -22.03 -10.91
C THR A 449 7.20 -20.90 -11.94
N LEU A 450 7.82 -19.80 -11.55
CA LEU A 450 8.13 -18.64 -12.39
C LEU A 450 9.64 -18.52 -12.60
N SER A 451 10.06 -18.52 -13.87
CA SER A 451 11.39 -18.10 -14.29
C SER A 451 11.41 -16.59 -14.50
N VAL A 452 12.26 -15.87 -13.75
CA VAL A 452 12.44 -14.43 -13.85
C VAL A 452 13.75 -14.13 -14.58
N SER A 453 13.65 -13.53 -15.76
CA SER A 453 14.81 -13.16 -16.58
C SER A 453 15.24 -11.72 -16.30
N TRP A 454 16.54 -11.50 -16.10
CA TRP A 454 17.10 -10.18 -15.85
C TRP A 454 18.51 -10.02 -16.43
N LYS A 455 18.94 -8.77 -16.65
CA LYS A 455 20.32 -8.42 -17.04
C LYS A 455 20.91 -7.42 -16.06
N PRO A 456 22.24 -7.42 -15.88
CA PRO A 456 22.90 -6.37 -15.10
C PRO A 456 22.57 -4.99 -15.66
N THR A 457 22.23 -4.03 -14.80
CA THR A 457 22.03 -2.64 -15.22
C THR A 457 23.29 -2.07 -15.86
N GLY A 458 23.13 -1.34 -16.97
CA GLY A 458 24.25 -0.83 -17.76
C GLY A 458 24.96 -1.87 -18.64
N SER A 459 24.56 -3.15 -18.61
CA SER A 459 25.11 -4.15 -19.52
C SER A 459 24.69 -3.92 -20.97
N GLU A 460 25.49 -4.43 -21.93
CA GLU A 460 25.20 -4.30 -23.36
C GLU A 460 23.87 -5.01 -23.70
N PRO A 461 22.83 -4.30 -24.18
CA PRO A 461 21.48 -4.85 -24.27
C PRO A 461 21.31 -6.05 -25.20
N PHE A 462 22.04 -6.13 -26.32
CA PHE A 462 21.79 -7.15 -27.36
C PHE A 462 22.50 -8.47 -27.10
N SER A 463 23.77 -8.43 -26.71
CA SER A 463 24.66 -9.58 -26.62
C SER A 463 24.74 -10.18 -25.21
N THR A 464 24.44 -9.41 -24.17
CA THR A 464 24.48 -9.93 -22.78
C THR A 464 23.38 -10.98 -22.59
N PRO A 465 23.69 -12.23 -22.19
CA PRO A 465 22.68 -13.23 -21.92
C PRO A 465 21.85 -12.87 -20.68
N ASN A 466 20.61 -13.38 -20.61
CA ASN A 466 19.79 -13.23 -19.40
C ASN A 466 20.32 -14.12 -18.28
N ASN A 467 20.39 -13.57 -17.07
CA ASN A 467 20.33 -14.36 -15.85
C ASN A 467 18.90 -14.80 -15.62
N VAL A 468 18.71 -15.96 -15.00
CA VAL A 468 17.39 -16.52 -14.69
C VAL A 468 17.38 -17.00 -13.25
N ASP A 469 16.48 -16.42 -12.46
CA ASP A 469 16.14 -16.90 -11.12
C ASP A 469 14.77 -17.60 -11.16
N ASN A 470 14.58 -18.68 -10.41
CA ASN A 470 13.32 -19.42 -10.34
C ASN A 470 12.66 -19.21 -8.97
N PHE A 471 11.35 -18.95 -8.97
CA PHE A 471 10.56 -18.76 -7.75
C PHE A 471 9.22 -19.50 -7.85
N ASP A 472 8.68 -19.94 -6.72
CA ASP A 472 7.32 -20.49 -6.66
C ASP A 472 6.28 -19.38 -6.90
N TYR A 473 6.52 -18.19 -6.32
CA TYR A 473 5.67 -17.01 -6.44
C TYR A 473 6.48 -15.74 -6.65
N VAL A 474 5.86 -14.75 -7.30
CA VAL A 474 6.45 -13.43 -7.51
C VAL A 474 5.51 -12.33 -6.99
N LEU A 475 6.05 -11.44 -6.18
CA LEU A 475 5.47 -10.13 -5.87
C LEU A 475 6.11 -9.09 -6.78
N ASN A 476 5.34 -8.57 -7.73
CA ASN A 476 5.85 -7.62 -8.71
C ASN A 476 5.52 -6.18 -8.30
N SER A 477 6.56 -5.40 -7.98
CA SER A 477 6.46 -3.96 -7.69
C SER A 477 7.04 -3.08 -8.79
N VAL A 478 7.47 -3.65 -9.91
CA VAL A 478 8.02 -2.90 -11.03
C VAL A 478 6.92 -2.03 -11.65
N PRO A 479 7.17 -0.73 -11.91
CA PRO A 479 6.23 0.15 -12.58
C PRO A 479 5.69 -0.43 -13.90
N LEU A 480 4.37 -0.39 -14.09
CA LEU A 480 3.68 -1.05 -15.22
C LEU A 480 4.19 -0.56 -16.59
N ASN A 481 4.57 0.71 -16.69
CA ASN A 481 5.17 1.33 -17.86
C ASN A 481 6.49 0.67 -18.33
N LEU A 482 7.25 0.04 -17.44
CA LEU A 482 8.49 -0.67 -17.78
C LEU A 482 8.26 -2.12 -18.20
N MET A 483 7.14 -2.71 -17.80
CA MET A 483 6.79 -4.09 -18.14
C MET A 483 6.31 -4.27 -19.58
N LYS A 484 5.99 -3.18 -20.27
CA LYS A 484 5.43 -3.19 -21.64
C LYS A 484 6.31 -3.91 -22.66
N PHE A 485 7.61 -3.98 -22.41
CA PHE A 485 8.60 -4.64 -23.26
C PHE A 485 8.97 -6.06 -22.78
N TRP A 486 8.39 -6.52 -21.68
CA TRP A 486 8.71 -7.83 -21.13
C TRP A 486 8.04 -8.94 -21.94
N LYS A 487 8.75 -10.06 -22.07
CA LYS A 487 8.10 -11.33 -22.40
C LYS A 487 7.44 -11.85 -21.12
N MET A 488 6.12 -11.99 -21.12
CA MET A 488 5.34 -12.36 -19.92
C MET A 488 4.43 -13.56 -20.20
N PRO A 489 3.91 -14.25 -19.15
CA PRO A 489 2.80 -15.17 -19.28
C PRO A 489 1.61 -14.50 -19.98
N ARG A 490 0.73 -15.32 -20.54
CA ARG A 490 -0.49 -14.83 -21.20
C ARG A 490 -1.54 -14.46 -20.16
N TYR A 491 -1.34 -13.33 -19.49
CA TYR A 491 -2.29 -12.74 -18.55
C TYR A 491 -3.67 -12.50 -19.19
N SER A 492 -4.68 -12.38 -18.34
CA SER A 492 -6.03 -12.00 -18.72
C SER A 492 -6.02 -10.73 -19.56
N SER A 493 -7.01 -10.60 -20.43
CA SER A 493 -7.11 -9.43 -21.32
C SER A 493 -7.18 -8.13 -20.52
N LEU A 494 -7.83 -8.14 -19.35
CA LEU A 494 -7.93 -6.95 -18.49
C LEU A 494 -6.56 -6.58 -17.89
N LEU A 495 -5.85 -7.54 -17.29
CA LEU A 495 -4.53 -7.29 -16.69
C LEU A 495 -3.50 -6.88 -17.75
N LYS A 496 -3.50 -7.52 -18.94
CA LYS A 496 -2.62 -7.12 -20.04
C LYS A 496 -2.88 -5.69 -20.49
N ARG A 497 -4.16 -5.27 -20.61
CA ARG A 497 -4.50 -3.88 -20.96
C ARG A 497 -4.10 -2.90 -19.86
N ALA A 498 -4.23 -3.26 -18.59
CA ALA A 498 -3.76 -2.44 -17.48
C ALA A 498 -2.24 -2.18 -17.60
N ILE A 499 -1.44 -3.24 -17.78
CA ILE A 499 0.01 -3.13 -17.98
C ILE A 499 0.35 -2.23 -19.20
N ASP A 500 -0.35 -2.41 -20.31
CA ASP A 500 -0.04 -1.71 -21.56
C ASP A 500 -0.49 -0.24 -21.58
N ARG A 501 -1.60 0.08 -20.92
CA ARG A 501 -2.34 1.33 -21.15
C ARG A 501 -2.42 2.24 -19.93
N THR A 502 -2.05 1.78 -18.73
CA THR A 502 -1.98 2.67 -17.55
C THR A 502 -0.99 3.81 -17.83
N LEU A 503 -1.47 5.03 -17.57
CA LEU A 503 -0.72 6.26 -17.75
C LEU A 503 0.06 6.61 -16.48
N PHE A 504 1.22 7.22 -16.69
CA PHE A 504 2.08 7.77 -15.65
C PHE A 504 2.33 9.24 -15.97
N ALA A 505 2.24 10.08 -14.94
CA ALA A 505 2.61 11.48 -15.05
C ALA A 505 4.12 11.66 -14.84
N ASN A 506 4.63 12.75 -15.40
CA ASN A 506 6.04 13.13 -15.31
C ASN A 506 6.26 14.13 -14.16
N ALA A 507 7.49 14.24 -13.68
CA ALA A 507 7.86 15.26 -12.72
C ALA A 507 9.35 15.63 -12.86
N CYS A 508 9.62 16.92 -12.80
CA CYS A 508 10.97 17.47 -12.76
C CYS A 508 11.15 18.25 -11.45
N LYS A 509 12.19 17.93 -10.69
CA LYS A 509 12.54 18.64 -9.45
C LYS A 509 13.97 19.13 -9.48
N VAL A 510 14.18 20.35 -9.00
CA VAL A 510 15.51 20.99 -8.93
C VAL A 510 15.74 21.52 -7.51
N ALA A 511 16.70 20.91 -6.82
CA ALA A 511 17.21 21.38 -5.54
C ALA A 511 18.45 22.25 -5.79
N VAL A 512 18.51 23.45 -5.19
CA VAL A 512 19.63 24.38 -5.35
C VAL A 512 20.20 24.76 -3.99
N GLN A 513 21.52 24.80 -3.89
CA GLN A 513 22.25 25.24 -2.71
C GLN A 513 22.59 26.74 -2.77
N PHE A 514 22.46 27.40 -1.63
CA PHE A 514 22.79 28.81 -1.42
C PHE A 514 23.79 28.96 -0.27
N LYS A 515 24.63 30.00 -0.32
CA LYS A 515 25.66 30.30 0.70
C LYS A 515 25.05 30.52 2.09
N THR A 516 23.88 31.16 2.12
CA THR A 516 23.11 31.38 3.33
C THR A 516 21.62 31.16 3.03
N ARG A 517 20.84 31.01 4.10
CA ARG A 517 19.37 30.97 4.06
C ARG A 517 18.81 32.38 3.93
N PHE A 518 19.18 33.08 2.87
CA PHE A 518 18.89 34.52 2.69
C PHE A 518 17.39 34.82 2.78
N TRP A 519 16.53 33.89 2.37
CA TRP A 519 15.07 34.00 2.45
C TRP A 519 14.55 34.17 3.89
N GLU A 520 15.27 33.69 4.90
CA GLU A 520 14.93 33.88 6.33
C GLU A 520 15.37 35.25 6.87
N ARG A 521 16.11 36.03 6.08
CA ARG A 521 16.71 37.31 6.47
C ARG A 521 16.22 38.50 5.65
N LEU A 522 15.28 38.27 4.74
CA LEU A 522 14.58 39.33 4.01
C LEU A 522 13.76 40.18 4.99
N ASP A 523 13.40 41.40 4.59
CA ASP A 523 12.50 42.28 5.36
C ASP A 523 11.19 41.58 5.75
N ARG A 524 10.72 40.67 4.87
CA ARG A 524 9.61 39.75 5.12
C ARG A 524 10.18 38.32 5.12
N PRO A 525 10.66 37.82 6.26
CA PRO A 525 11.39 36.56 6.32
C PRO A 525 10.47 35.38 6.04
N ILE A 526 10.95 34.43 5.24
CA ILE A 526 10.21 33.24 4.82
C ILE A 526 10.70 32.04 5.65
N PHE A 527 9.82 31.46 6.45
CA PHE A 527 10.10 30.25 7.23
C PHE A 527 9.26 29.10 6.70
N GLY A 528 9.88 28.21 5.93
CA GLY A 528 9.20 27.11 5.23
C GLY A 528 8.10 27.56 4.27
N GLY A 529 7.26 26.61 3.84
CA GLY A 529 6.17 26.85 2.88
C GLY A 529 6.54 26.62 1.42
N CYS A 530 5.52 26.45 0.59
CA CYS A 530 5.66 26.42 -0.87
C CYS A 530 4.84 27.53 -1.54
N THR A 531 5.31 28.01 -2.68
CA THR A 531 4.54 28.85 -3.60
C THR A 531 4.58 28.24 -5.00
N ARG A 532 3.65 28.64 -5.88
CA ARG A 532 3.65 28.25 -7.29
C ARG A 532 3.92 29.48 -8.15
N ILE A 533 4.90 29.36 -9.05
CA ILE A 533 5.29 30.41 -10.00
C ILE A 533 5.09 29.86 -11.42
N THR A 534 4.25 30.55 -12.21
CA THR A 534 3.89 30.23 -13.59
C THR A 534 4.47 31.23 -14.58
N SER A 535 4.94 32.41 -14.13
CA SER A 535 5.60 33.40 -14.98
C SER A 535 6.92 33.93 -14.38
N PRO A 536 8.10 33.39 -14.79
CA PRO A 536 8.28 32.22 -15.65
C PRO A 536 7.94 30.90 -14.93
N GLN A 537 7.69 29.85 -15.71
CA GLN A 537 7.22 28.55 -15.24
C GLN A 537 8.27 27.83 -14.35
N LEU A 538 8.17 27.96 -13.03
CA LEU A 538 8.96 27.17 -12.05
C LEU A 538 8.15 26.06 -11.39
N GLY A 539 6.82 26.12 -11.49
CA GLY A 539 5.95 25.23 -10.73
C GLY A 539 6.08 25.54 -9.25
N GLN A 540 6.20 24.53 -8.39
CA GLN A 540 6.35 24.77 -6.96
C GLN A 540 7.79 25.14 -6.56
N VAL A 541 7.93 26.25 -5.84
CA VAL A 541 9.15 26.63 -5.12
C VAL A 541 8.89 26.41 -3.63
N CYS A 542 9.68 25.55 -2.99
CA CYS A 542 9.51 25.20 -1.58
C CYS A 542 10.75 25.54 -0.76
N TYR A 543 10.51 26.27 0.33
CA TYR A 543 11.52 26.61 1.31
C TYR A 543 11.60 25.48 2.36
N PRO A 544 12.80 25.08 2.77
CA PRO A 544 12.97 23.99 3.73
C PRO A 544 12.31 24.32 5.07
N SER A 545 11.57 23.36 5.63
CA SER A 545 10.91 23.48 6.94
C SER A 545 11.83 23.09 8.11
N TRP A 546 13.06 22.71 7.81
CA TRP A 546 14.06 22.27 8.79
C TRP A 546 15.23 23.23 8.89
N HIS A 547 15.96 23.14 10.01
CA HIS A 547 17.12 23.98 10.30
C HIS A 547 16.84 25.49 10.14
N ILE A 548 15.62 25.90 10.49
CA ILE A 548 15.19 27.30 10.50
C ILE A 548 16.10 28.10 11.45
N ASN A 549 16.46 29.32 11.05
CA ASN A 549 17.40 30.21 11.72
C ASN A 549 18.86 29.73 11.74
N SER A 550 19.22 28.67 10.98
CA SER A 550 20.62 28.29 10.87
C SER A 550 21.44 29.33 10.07
N THR A 551 22.72 29.44 10.41
CA THR A 551 23.63 30.45 9.84
C THR A 551 24.44 29.95 8.64
N GLY A 552 24.45 28.64 8.41
CA GLY A 552 25.18 27.99 7.34
C GLY A 552 24.47 28.01 5.97
N PRO A 553 25.01 27.28 4.99
CA PRO A 553 24.38 27.11 3.69
C PRO A 553 22.99 26.47 3.80
N GLY A 554 22.13 26.78 2.84
CA GLY A 554 20.77 26.26 2.77
C GLY A 554 20.44 25.70 1.40
N THR A 555 19.51 24.75 1.35
CA THR A 555 18.99 24.18 0.10
C THR A 555 17.51 24.53 -0.06
N MET A 556 17.10 24.88 -1.27
CA MET A 556 15.70 25.16 -1.64
C MET A 556 15.27 24.22 -2.77
N MET A 557 14.01 23.78 -2.77
CA MET A 557 13.39 23.28 -4.00
C MET A 557 13.08 24.49 -4.87
N ALA A 558 13.96 24.76 -5.82
CA ALA A 558 13.90 25.93 -6.67
C ALA A 558 12.90 25.77 -7.83
N SER A 559 12.56 24.53 -8.18
CA SER A 559 11.52 24.23 -9.16
C SER A 559 10.99 22.81 -8.97
N TYR A 560 9.67 22.67 -8.99
CA TYR A 560 8.97 21.39 -9.07
C TYR A 560 7.82 21.51 -10.07
N LEU A 561 8.03 20.90 -11.23
CA LEU A 561 7.12 20.84 -12.36
C LEU A 561 6.55 19.43 -12.50
N SER A 562 5.31 19.35 -12.96
CA SER A 562 4.61 18.08 -13.17
C SER A 562 4.06 17.98 -14.60
N ASP A 563 3.83 16.75 -15.05
CA ASP A 563 3.18 16.41 -16.31
C ASP A 563 3.77 17.11 -17.55
N TYR A 564 2.96 17.88 -18.29
CA TYR A 564 3.39 18.56 -19.51
C TYR A 564 4.47 19.62 -19.22
N GLU A 565 4.42 20.27 -18.05
CA GLU A 565 5.42 21.26 -17.64
C GLU A 565 6.78 20.58 -17.40
N ALA A 566 6.77 19.41 -16.75
CA ALA A 566 7.97 18.60 -16.54
C ALA A 566 8.56 18.12 -17.88
N THR A 567 7.71 17.75 -18.82
CA THR A 567 8.12 17.31 -20.16
C THR A 567 8.94 18.39 -20.88
N VAL A 568 8.49 19.64 -20.83
CA VAL A 568 9.22 20.79 -21.39
C VAL A 568 10.54 21.00 -20.65
N ALA A 569 10.49 21.06 -19.32
CA ALA A 569 11.67 21.28 -18.48
C ALA A 569 12.77 20.24 -18.67
N CYS A 570 12.38 18.98 -18.88
CA CYS A 570 13.31 17.89 -19.07
C CYS A 570 13.81 17.78 -20.51
N ALA A 571 13.11 18.33 -21.49
CA ALA A 571 13.63 18.48 -22.85
C ALA A 571 14.80 19.48 -22.93
N MET A 572 14.80 20.51 -22.08
CA MET A 572 15.88 21.50 -21.99
C MET A 572 17.19 20.90 -21.45
N SER A 573 18.31 21.52 -21.86
CA SER A 573 19.61 21.29 -21.21
C SER A 573 19.53 21.65 -19.72
N GLU A 574 20.42 21.08 -18.90
CA GLU A 574 20.45 21.44 -17.47
C GLU A 574 20.76 22.91 -17.26
N GLU A 575 21.73 23.43 -18.02
CA GLU A 575 22.21 24.81 -17.96
C GLU A 575 21.11 25.82 -18.31
N GLU A 576 20.36 25.56 -19.39
CA GLU A 576 19.25 26.41 -19.82
C GLU A 576 18.12 26.43 -18.79
N HIS A 577 17.67 25.25 -18.32
CA HIS A 577 16.61 25.18 -17.31
C HIS A 577 17.05 25.87 -16.01
N LEU A 578 18.30 25.67 -15.59
CA LEU A 578 18.83 26.31 -14.40
C LEU A 578 18.97 27.84 -14.55
N ALA A 579 19.26 28.34 -15.76
CA ALA A 579 19.27 29.77 -16.04
C ALA A 579 17.87 30.39 -15.89
N TYR A 580 16.82 29.73 -16.40
CA TYR A 580 15.43 30.15 -16.16
C TYR A 580 15.11 30.18 -14.66
N ILE A 581 15.46 29.12 -13.93
CA ILE A 581 15.27 29.06 -12.47
C ILE A 581 15.98 30.22 -11.77
N LYS A 582 17.27 30.44 -12.07
CA LYS A 582 18.04 31.51 -11.43
C LYS A 582 17.45 32.89 -11.72
N ASN A 583 17.12 33.19 -12.98
CA ASN A 583 16.54 34.47 -13.38
C ASN A 583 15.19 34.72 -12.69
N ALA A 584 14.35 33.69 -12.62
CA ALA A 584 13.07 33.76 -11.94
C ALA A 584 13.21 33.99 -10.43
N LEU A 585 14.18 33.33 -9.78
CA LEU A 585 14.47 33.56 -8.37
C LEU A 585 15.02 34.97 -8.12
N ILE A 586 15.82 35.53 -9.03
CA ILE A 586 16.25 36.93 -8.98
C ILE A 586 15.04 37.87 -9.10
N GLU A 587 14.09 37.59 -10.01
CA GLU A 587 12.85 38.40 -10.08
C GLU A 587 12.03 38.32 -8.77
N LEU A 588 12.00 37.13 -8.16
CA LEU A 588 11.22 36.84 -6.96
C LEU A 588 11.81 37.48 -5.69
N HIS A 589 13.14 37.47 -5.57
CA HIS A 589 13.85 37.81 -4.33
C HIS A 589 14.86 38.95 -4.45
N GLY A 590 15.13 39.45 -5.66
CA GLY A 590 16.13 40.46 -5.96
C GLY A 590 17.55 39.90 -6.06
N ASP A 591 18.51 40.82 -6.23
CA ASP A 591 19.93 40.54 -6.48
C ASP A 591 20.64 39.74 -5.37
N VAL A 592 20.04 39.65 -4.18
CA VAL A 592 20.51 38.80 -3.07
C VAL A 592 20.68 37.34 -3.49
N VAL A 593 19.93 36.89 -4.49
CA VAL A 593 20.07 35.55 -5.08
C VAL A 593 21.43 35.39 -5.75
N GLU A 594 21.94 36.41 -6.45
CA GLU A 594 23.26 36.35 -7.08
C GLU A 594 24.37 36.22 -6.04
N GLU A 595 24.30 37.03 -4.99
CA GLU A 595 25.27 37.02 -3.90
C GLU A 595 25.33 35.65 -3.20
N ASN A 596 24.18 34.97 -3.09
CA ASN A 596 24.05 33.70 -2.41
C ASN A 596 24.15 32.47 -3.33
N TRP A 597 24.17 32.65 -4.65
CA TRP A 597 24.21 31.54 -5.60
C TRP A 597 25.55 30.80 -5.51
N VAL A 598 25.51 29.50 -5.21
CA VAL A 598 26.71 28.65 -5.17
C VAL A 598 26.96 27.96 -6.51
N GLY A 599 25.89 27.70 -7.29
CA GLY A 599 25.96 26.91 -8.52
C GLY A 599 25.92 25.40 -8.29
N THR A 600 25.84 24.93 -7.04
CA THR A 600 25.59 23.51 -6.73
C THR A 600 24.10 23.24 -6.74
N TYR A 601 23.68 22.30 -7.58
CA TYR A 601 22.27 21.90 -7.73
C TYR A 601 22.15 20.40 -7.99
N LYS A 602 20.93 19.88 -7.85
CA LYS A 602 20.54 18.55 -8.34
C LYS A 602 19.18 18.66 -9.02
N ARG A 603 19.16 18.32 -10.31
CA ARG A 603 17.95 18.15 -11.11
C ARG A 603 17.62 16.67 -11.26
N HIS A 604 16.34 16.32 -11.19
CA HIS A 604 15.89 14.98 -11.52
C HIS A 604 14.58 15.01 -12.30
N CYS A 605 14.59 14.30 -13.43
CA CYS A 605 13.51 14.13 -14.37
C CYS A 605 13.05 12.68 -14.29
N TRP A 606 11.91 12.41 -13.66
CA TRP A 606 11.46 11.04 -13.37
C TRP A 606 11.12 10.23 -14.61
N GLU A 607 10.76 10.88 -15.71
CA GLU A 607 10.49 10.26 -17.00
C GLU A 607 11.77 9.87 -17.76
N LYS A 608 12.92 10.43 -17.37
CA LYS A 608 14.25 10.01 -17.84
C LYS A 608 14.93 9.00 -16.92
N ASP A 609 14.36 8.70 -15.75
CA ASP A 609 14.87 7.67 -14.84
C ASP A 609 14.52 6.28 -15.41
N GLU A 610 15.54 5.54 -15.84
CA GLU A 610 15.38 4.25 -16.52
C GLU A 610 14.80 3.13 -15.64
N HIS A 611 14.68 3.36 -14.32
CA HIS A 611 14.13 2.43 -13.34
C HIS A 611 12.66 2.73 -13.01
N HIS A 612 12.13 3.87 -13.45
CA HIS A 612 10.77 4.30 -13.12
C HIS A 612 9.95 4.78 -14.32
N ALA A 613 10.59 5.39 -15.33
CA ALA A 613 10.01 5.92 -16.56
C ALA A 613 8.74 6.77 -16.36
N GLY A 614 8.69 7.52 -15.25
CA GLY A 614 7.53 8.28 -14.80
C GLY A 614 7.51 8.47 -13.28
N ALA A 615 6.87 9.54 -12.82
CA ALA A 615 6.88 9.98 -11.43
C ALA A 615 5.80 9.31 -10.57
N PHE A 616 4.59 9.13 -11.09
CA PHE A 616 3.48 8.48 -10.38
C PHE A 616 2.39 8.08 -11.36
N THR A 617 1.51 7.17 -10.93
CA THR A 617 0.38 6.72 -11.73
C THR A 617 -0.63 7.86 -11.85
N MET A 618 -1.15 8.10 -13.05
CA MET A 618 -2.20 9.08 -13.30
C MET A 618 -3.25 8.45 -14.20
N GLN A 619 -4.06 7.57 -13.63
CA GLN A 619 -5.12 6.90 -14.37
C GLN A 619 -6.22 7.90 -14.74
N ILE A 620 -6.65 7.86 -16.01
CA ILE A 620 -7.83 8.62 -16.44
C ILE A 620 -9.08 8.07 -15.72
N PHE A 621 -10.17 8.85 -15.66
CA PHE A 621 -11.39 8.48 -14.93
C PHE A 621 -11.86 7.03 -15.21
N ALA A 622 -11.91 6.65 -16.49
CA ALA A 622 -12.31 5.30 -16.90
C ALA A 622 -11.32 4.18 -16.53
N GLN A 623 -10.02 4.48 -16.39
CA GLN A 623 -8.99 3.47 -16.08
C GLN A 623 -9.02 3.04 -14.62
N GLN A 624 -9.22 3.98 -13.70
CA GLN A 624 -9.11 3.71 -12.26
C GLN A 624 -10.14 2.70 -11.79
N HIS A 625 -11.38 2.88 -12.21
CA HIS A 625 -12.43 1.91 -11.89
C HIS A 625 -12.24 0.56 -12.62
N LEU A 626 -11.77 0.60 -13.88
CA LEU A 626 -11.67 -0.57 -14.75
C LEU A 626 -10.53 -1.53 -14.36
N TYR A 627 -9.35 -1.01 -14.03
CA TYR A 627 -8.14 -1.84 -13.89
C TYR A 627 -7.90 -2.36 -12.48
N LEU A 628 -8.41 -1.68 -11.45
CA LEU A 628 -8.15 -2.07 -10.06
C LEU A 628 -8.52 -3.54 -9.75
N PRO A 629 -9.66 -4.09 -10.22
CA PRO A 629 -10.00 -5.50 -9.99
C PRO A 629 -8.99 -6.50 -10.56
N ALA A 630 -8.25 -6.13 -11.62
CA ALA A 630 -7.26 -7.01 -12.23
C ALA A 630 -6.01 -7.20 -11.35
N PHE A 631 -5.65 -6.20 -10.55
CA PHE A 631 -4.51 -6.31 -9.62
C PHE A 631 -4.84 -7.10 -8.36
N TYR A 632 -6.13 -7.36 -8.11
CA TYR A 632 -6.62 -8.09 -6.92
C TYR A 632 -6.83 -9.59 -7.22
N GLN A 633 -6.16 -10.08 -8.25
CA GLN A 633 -6.15 -11.46 -8.68
C GLN A 633 -4.70 -11.94 -8.78
N THR A 634 -4.43 -13.18 -8.38
CA THR A 634 -3.15 -13.84 -8.66
C THR A 634 -3.25 -14.57 -9.97
N GLU A 635 -2.47 -14.14 -10.96
CA GLU A 635 -2.37 -14.81 -12.25
C GLU A 635 -0.96 -15.40 -12.41
N PHE A 636 -0.89 -16.71 -12.74
CA PHE A 636 0.38 -17.42 -12.93
C PHE A 636 1.37 -17.22 -11.77
N ASN A 637 0.90 -17.34 -10.53
CA ASN A 637 1.67 -17.10 -9.29
C ASN A 637 2.32 -15.71 -9.19
N THR A 638 1.82 -14.73 -9.95
CA THR A 638 2.27 -13.34 -9.89
C THR A 638 1.23 -12.50 -9.15
N VAL A 639 1.67 -11.82 -8.09
CA VAL A 639 0.88 -10.83 -7.34
C VAL A 639 1.43 -9.44 -7.65
N PHE A 640 0.58 -8.55 -8.15
CA PHE A 640 0.98 -7.17 -8.44
C PHE A 640 0.83 -6.31 -7.19
N ILE A 641 1.85 -5.53 -6.87
CA ILE A 641 1.89 -4.58 -5.75
C ILE A 641 2.50 -3.25 -6.21
N GLY A 642 2.36 -2.20 -5.42
CA GLY A 642 2.81 -0.85 -5.75
C GLY A 642 1.65 0.13 -5.94
N GLU A 643 2.01 1.40 -6.00
CA GLU A 643 1.07 2.54 -6.01
C GLU A 643 0.03 2.49 -7.14
N ALA A 644 0.37 1.92 -8.31
CA ALA A 644 -0.55 1.74 -9.44
C ALA A 644 -1.69 0.73 -9.16
N ALA A 645 -1.51 -0.15 -8.17
CA ALA A 645 -2.45 -1.20 -7.78
C ALA A 645 -3.37 -0.78 -6.62
N THR A 646 -3.61 0.53 -6.47
CA THR A 646 -4.41 1.14 -5.39
C THR A 646 -5.32 2.23 -5.94
N PHE A 647 -6.17 2.82 -5.09
CA PHE A 647 -7.08 3.90 -5.45
C PHE A 647 -6.64 5.29 -4.93
N THR A 648 -5.51 5.39 -4.23
CA THR A 648 -4.94 6.67 -3.77
C THR A 648 -3.54 6.84 -4.35
N HIS A 649 -3.43 7.11 -5.65
CA HIS A 649 -2.15 7.27 -6.36
C HIS A 649 -1.22 8.33 -5.74
N THR A 650 0.05 8.40 -6.17
CA THR A 650 1.06 9.41 -5.77
C THR A 650 1.64 9.36 -4.33
N TRP A 651 1.04 8.62 -3.39
CA TRP A 651 1.46 8.60 -1.97
C TRP A 651 2.24 7.35 -1.54
N ILE A 652 3.06 7.47 -0.48
CA ILE A 652 3.75 6.30 0.11
C ILE A 652 2.73 5.34 0.72
N PHE A 653 1.66 5.84 1.34
CA PHE A 653 0.60 5.03 1.92
C PHE A 653 0.09 3.97 0.94
N SER A 654 -0.16 4.33 -0.31
CA SER A 654 -0.65 3.41 -1.35
C SER A 654 0.37 2.34 -1.71
N ALA A 655 1.66 2.66 -1.75
CA ALA A 655 2.69 1.63 -1.89
C ALA A 655 2.66 0.65 -0.69
N LEU A 656 2.48 1.14 0.54
CA LEU A 656 2.43 0.28 1.73
C LEU A 656 1.13 -0.55 1.78
N GLU A 657 -0.03 0.06 1.56
CA GLU A 657 -1.33 -0.61 1.53
C GLU A 657 -1.33 -1.75 0.49
N SER A 658 -0.86 -1.49 -0.72
CA SER A 658 -0.77 -2.52 -1.77
C SER A 658 0.14 -3.68 -1.38
N ALA A 659 1.20 -3.44 -0.60
CA ALA A 659 2.09 -4.48 -0.10
C ALA A 659 1.40 -5.33 0.97
N VAL A 660 0.63 -4.72 1.87
CA VAL A 660 -0.19 -5.47 2.85
C VAL A 660 -1.21 -6.32 2.12
N ARG A 661 -1.98 -5.74 1.18
CA ARG A 661 -2.99 -6.44 0.40
C ARG A 661 -2.38 -7.58 -0.42
N GLY A 662 -1.29 -7.32 -1.14
CA GLY A 662 -0.62 -8.32 -1.96
C GLY A 662 0.00 -9.45 -1.13
N SER A 663 0.56 -9.14 0.04
CA SER A 663 1.08 -10.17 0.95
C SER A 663 -0.05 -11.02 1.52
N VAL A 664 -1.18 -10.41 1.89
CA VAL A 664 -2.39 -11.12 2.31
C VAL A 664 -2.92 -12.03 1.19
N GLN A 665 -3.06 -11.50 -0.03
CA GLN A 665 -3.47 -12.27 -1.20
C GLN A 665 -2.57 -13.49 -1.44
N LEU A 666 -1.25 -13.30 -1.35
CA LEU A 666 -0.26 -14.38 -1.46
C LEU A 666 -0.41 -15.42 -0.33
N LEU A 667 -0.57 -14.98 0.91
CA LEU A 667 -0.76 -15.89 2.05
C LEU A 667 -2.04 -16.71 1.90
N LEU A 668 -3.12 -16.11 1.39
CA LEU A 668 -4.35 -16.83 1.07
C LEU A 668 -4.17 -17.84 -0.07
N ASP A 669 -3.40 -17.51 -1.12
CA ASP A 669 -3.06 -18.49 -2.17
C ASP A 669 -2.31 -19.70 -1.62
N LEU A 670 -1.53 -19.51 -0.55
CA LEU A 670 -0.80 -20.58 0.15
C LEU A 670 -1.65 -21.27 1.23
N GLY A 671 -2.92 -20.89 1.41
CA GLY A 671 -3.78 -21.40 2.48
C GLY A 671 -3.35 -20.99 3.90
N LEU A 672 -2.49 -19.98 4.05
CA LEU A 672 -1.98 -19.45 5.32
C LEU A 672 -2.91 -18.35 5.88
N VAL A 673 -4.14 -18.76 6.20
CA VAL A 673 -5.22 -17.83 6.60
C VAL A 673 -4.93 -17.14 7.92
N ASP A 674 -4.39 -17.85 8.90
CA ASP A 674 -4.09 -17.27 10.22
C ASP A 674 -2.98 -16.21 10.12
N GLU A 675 -1.96 -16.45 9.29
CA GLU A 675 -0.92 -15.48 8.97
C GLU A 675 -1.50 -14.27 8.23
N ALA A 676 -2.41 -14.48 7.27
CA ALA A 676 -3.09 -13.38 6.59
C ALA A 676 -3.87 -12.50 7.58
N LYS A 677 -4.61 -13.10 8.51
CA LYS A 677 -5.30 -12.38 9.61
C LYS A 677 -4.32 -11.62 10.50
N GLN A 678 -3.20 -12.22 10.87
CA GLN A 678 -2.16 -11.57 11.67
C GLN A 678 -1.62 -10.31 10.97
N VAL A 679 -1.33 -10.41 9.67
CA VAL A 679 -0.83 -9.28 8.86
C VAL A 679 -1.85 -8.14 8.85
N THR A 680 -3.11 -8.43 8.55
CA THR A 680 -4.16 -7.41 8.51
C THR A 680 -4.46 -6.81 9.88
N GLN A 681 -4.44 -7.62 10.94
CA GLN A 681 -4.58 -7.13 12.31
C GLN A 681 -3.42 -6.18 12.69
N THR A 682 -2.23 -6.45 12.16
CA THR A 682 -1.04 -5.65 12.45
C THR A 682 -1.08 -4.33 11.68
N TRP A 683 -1.32 -4.37 10.37
CA TRP A 683 -1.08 -3.23 9.49
C TRP A 683 -2.33 -2.42 9.12
N MET A 684 -3.54 -3.01 9.16
CA MET A 684 -4.78 -2.33 8.76
C MET A 684 -5.72 -2.06 9.94
N ALA A 685 -5.99 -3.09 10.76
CA ALA A 685 -7.11 -3.10 11.71
C ALA A 685 -6.93 -2.25 12.97
N ARG A 686 -5.80 -1.55 13.11
CA ARG A 686 -5.50 -0.76 14.31
C ARG A 686 -6.07 0.65 14.26
N TRP A 687 -6.19 1.22 13.06
CA TRP A 687 -6.35 2.67 12.90
C TRP A 687 -7.60 3.07 12.11
N ILE A 688 -8.20 2.18 11.32
CA ILE A 688 -9.39 2.53 10.54
C ILE A 688 -10.56 1.66 11.02
N ASP A 689 -11.61 2.31 11.53
CA ASP A 689 -12.86 1.67 11.94
C ASP A 689 -13.83 1.58 10.75
N VAL A 690 -14.41 0.40 10.50
CA VAL A 690 -15.46 0.18 9.48
C VAL A 690 -16.87 0.29 10.07
#